data_AF-A0A968P938-F1
#
_entry.id   AF-A0A968P938-F1
#
_cell.length_a   1.000
_cell.length_b   1.000
_cell.length_c   1.000
_cell.angle_alpha   90.00
_cell.angle_beta   90.00
_cell.angle_gamma   90.00
#
_symmetry.space_group_name_H-M   'P 1'
#
loop_
_entity.id
_entity.type
_entity.pdbx_description
1 polymer ?
#
loop_
_entity_poly.entity_id
_entity_poly.type
_entity_poly.pdbx_seq_one_letter_code
_entity_poly.pdbx_strand_id
1 'polypeptide(L)'
;MNSARLRSLSSALWVAVCLVVLLAPAARAGEILINELDSDTPGTDAAEFVELFGPPNTSLTGLVVVFFNGSDSDRSYAAFDLDGHSTDANGFFVLGNSGVANVDVVFAGNLLQNGADAVGLYQANASDFPNGTSVTTTNLIDAIVYDTSDPDDAGLLVLLNAGQPQVDENSHAASGTESSFRCPNGQGGAQHQHLLQGAPTPGTANPNVCTTQTITIPELQGSGAASPFEGQTVMVENVVVTCVAPDGFFIQDPVGDANAATSDGVFVFTSTAPTVGVGDQVDVTGQVQEFFDNTEISSPTINVDASGLPLPAAFVFDASNPSPGPFAVPDLERFEGSRVRLENGITTGPSDRFGDVPVAVGSARKFRDIGIEFPGLPGLPVWDGNQEIFEIDPDGLGMPDAAFQSLTPVISAQGCLGYAFGSYQLLPSSSSFGTPPTLPVPVRVRAAGELIVGSLNCFRLFDDVDDPGPEDDGAVASTADYQARLQKFSRYVRLVLGAPDILAVQEVEKIGVLQDLKNRIASDDPTLVYTAYLIEGNDVGGIDVGFLVRDTVTVQTVTQLGKTETLSVDGSLLHDRPPLQIETTFIANGAPFPLVVMNNHTRSLSSIDDPTSGPRVRQKRLEQAQSIATKVQAYQTAHPTTPFVVVGDLNAFEFTDGYVDVVGQIAGDFDPADNERSAPTSSIPTS
;
A
#
# COMPACT_ATOMS: atom_id res chain seq x y z
N MET A 1 28.46 15.57 -16.70
CA MET A 1 29.15 15.60 -15.40
C MET A 1 28.54 14.51 -14.55
N ASN A 2 29.37 13.55 -14.14
CA ASN A 2 28.97 12.32 -13.47
C ASN A 2 28.36 12.61 -12.10
N SER A 3 27.04 12.51 -12.00
CA SER A 3 26.35 12.26 -10.74
C SER A 3 26.31 10.75 -10.53
N ALA A 4 27.31 10.24 -9.81
CA ALA A 4 27.25 8.93 -9.17
C ALA A 4 26.00 8.94 -8.27
N ARG A 5 24.95 8.26 -8.72
CA ARG A 5 23.67 8.13 -8.01
C ARG A 5 23.90 7.25 -6.79
N LEU A 6 23.43 7.73 -5.64
CA LEU A 6 23.43 7.03 -4.36
C LEU A 6 22.73 5.66 -4.53
N ARG A 7 23.50 4.60 -4.72
CA ARG A 7 23.10 3.20 -4.54
C ARG A 7 24.05 2.60 -3.50
N SER A 8 23.80 2.94 -2.23
CA SER A 8 24.29 2.21 -1.04
C SER A 8 23.67 2.75 0.26
N LEU A 9 22.44 3.27 0.20
CA LEU A 9 21.70 3.71 1.39
C LEU A 9 20.29 3.15 1.31
N SER A 10 20.20 1.83 1.26
CA SER A 10 19.12 1.10 1.92
C SER A 10 19.06 1.59 3.38
N SER A 11 17.87 2.02 3.80
CA SER A 11 17.46 2.21 5.21
C SER A 11 18.16 3.29 6.06
N ALA A 12 19.15 4.06 5.58
CA ALA A 12 19.98 4.89 6.46
C ALA A 12 20.13 6.38 6.09
N LEU A 13 19.07 7.15 5.78
CA LEU A 13 19.08 8.62 6.04
C LEU A 13 17.70 9.33 5.94
N TRP A 14 16.84 9.13 6.93
CA TRP A 14 16.01 10.21 7.50
C TRP A 14 16.02 10.06 9.03
N VAL A 15 17.14 10.45 9.65
CA VAL A 15 17.17 10.81 11.07
C VAL A 15 17.06 12.33 11.13
N ALA A 16 15.84 12.83 11.08
CA ALA A 16 15.51 14.18 11.52
C ALA A 16 14.54 14.06 12.69
N VAL A 17 15.15 13.94 13.88
CA VAL A 17 14.63 14.26 15.22
C VAL A 17 13.11 14.23 15.38
N CYS A 18 12.57 13.04 15.58
CA CYS A 18 11.59 12.74 16.62
C CYS A 18 11.78 11.27 16.99
N LEU A 19 12.94 10.99 17.58
CA LEU A 19 13.21 9.75 18.30
C LEU A 19 12.38 9.76 19.58
N VAL A 20 11.07 9.56 19.47
CA VAL A 20 10.37 8.82 20.52
C VAL A 20 10.62 7.37 20.17
N VAL A 21 11.83 6.93 20.50
CA VAL A 21 12.07 5.51 20.75
C VAL A 21 11.14 5.18 21.91
N LEU A 22 9.97 4.62 21.59
CA LEU A 22 9.35 3.66 22.47
C LEU A 22 10.25 2.44 22.39
N LEU A 23 11.36 2.51 23.15
CA LEU A 23 11.96 1.29 23.69
C LEU A 23 10.79 0.63 24.40
N ALA A 24 10.27 -0.46 23.83
CA ALA A 24 9.74 -1.48 24.71
C ALA A 24 10.86 -1.74 25.72
N PRO A 25 10.61 -1.57 27.03
CA PRO A 25 11.64 -1.82 28.01
C PRO A 25 11.97 -3.32 27.89
N ALA A 26 13.11 -3.63 27.28
CA ALA A 26 13.80 -4.85 27.67
C ALA A 26 13.91 -4.79 29.19
N ALA A 27 13.46 -5.83 29.89
CA ALA A 27 13.57 -5.93 31.33
C ALA A 27 14.94 -5.40 31.76
N ARG A 28 14.97 -4.41 32.65
CA ARG A 28 16.23 -4.05 33.29
C ARG A 28 16.73 -5.31 33.95
N ALA A 29 17.95 -5.74 33.61
CA ALA A 29 18.64 -6.78 34.36
C ALA A 29 18.65 -6.36 35.84
N GLY A 30 17.78 -6.97 36.67
CA GLY A 30 17.62 -6.61 38.07
C GLY A 30 16.20 -6.57 38.67
N GLU A 31 15.12 -6.64 37.88
CA GLU A 31 13.74 -6.55 38.40
C GLU A 31 13.15 -7.91 38.82
N ILE A 32 12.26 -7.90 39.82
CA ILE A 32 11.49 -9.07 40.26
C ILE A 32 10.21 -9.11 39.44
N LEU A 33 9.92 -10.25 38.81
CA LEU A 33 8.76 -10.48 37.94
C LEU A 33 7.95 -11.68 38.43
N ILE A 34 6.69 -11.77 38.04
CA ILE A 34 5.90 -13.00 38.21
C ILE A 34 6.38 -13.99 37.14
N ASN A 35 6.83 -15.17 37.53
CA ASN A 35 7.50 -16.13 36.65
C ASN A 35 6.61 -17.30 36.24
N GLU A 36 5.76 -17.77 37.15
CA GLU A 36 4.89 -18.93 36.97
C GLU A 36 3.67 -18.80 37.89
N LEU A 37 2.50 -19.24 37.43
CA LEU A 37 1.27 -19.29 38.21
C LEU A 37 0.51 -20.56 37.86
N ASP A 38 -0.04 -21.23 38.87
CA ASP A 38 -0.92 -22.39 38.74
C ASP A 38 -2.20 -22.11 39.55
N SER A 39 -3.32 -21.88 38.86
CA SER A 39 -4.59 -21.47 39.49
C SER A 39 -5.60 -22.61 39.64
N ASP A 40 -5.64 -23.55 38.70
CA ASP A 40 -6.55 -24.70 38.69
C ASP A 40 -5.77 -26.01 38.85
N THR A 41 -5.86 -26.64 40.03
CA THR A 41 -5.16 -27.91 40.33
C THR A 41 -6.14 -29.04 40.67
N PRO A 42 -5.73 -30.32 40.64
CA PRO A 42 -6.69 -31.41 40.78
C PRO A 42 -7.47 -31.36 42.09
N GLY A 43 -8.80 -31.40 41.97
CA GLY A 43 -9.69 -31.71 43.07
C GLY A 43 -10.19 -30.48 43.82
N THR A 44 -9.48 -30.04 44.86
CA THR A 44 -9.91 -28.92 45.73
C THR A 44 -8.88 -27.80 45.77
N ASP A 45 -8.12 -27.65 44.70
CA ASP A 45 -7.08 -26.63 44.55
C ASP A 45 -6.10 -26.60 45.73
N ALA A 46 -5.36 -27.70 45.89
CA ALA A 46 -4.43 -27.90 47.01
C ALA A 46 -2.96 -27.73 46.60
N ALA A 47 -2.70 -27.36 45.35
CA ALA A 47 -1.38 -27.13 44.79
C ALA A 47 -1.26 -25.80 44.02
N GLU A 48 -2.10 -24.81 44.31
CA GLU A 48 -2.04 -23.49 43.67
C GLU A 48 -0.78 -22.73 44.09
N PHE A 49 -0.21 -21.94 43.17
CA PHE A 49 0.91 -21.05 43.49
C PHE A 49 1.08 -19.87 42.55
N VAL A 50 1.87 -18.90 43.02
CA VAL A 50 2.48 -17.81 42.27
C VAL A 50 3.95 -17.80 42.59
N GLU A 51 4.78 -17.91 41.56
CA GLU A 51 6.22 -17.83 41.65
C GLU A 51 6.72 -16.47 41.14
N LEU A 52 7.70 -15.91 41.85
CA LEU A 52 8.46 -14.75 41.41
C LEU A 52 9.88 -15.17 41.00
N PHE A 53 10.44 -14.47 40.02
CA PHE A 53 11.82 -14.65 39.58
C PHE A 53 12.56 -13.31 39.47
N GLY A 54 13.82 -13.30 39.89
CA GLY A 54 14.72 -12.16 39.73
C GLY A 54 16.15 -12.52 40.11
N PRO A 55 17.02 -11.53 40.39
CA PRO A 55 18.40 -11.82 40.77
C PRO A 55 18.48 -12.67 42.05
N PRO A 56 19.47 -13.57 42.19
CA PRO A 56 19.63 -14.40 43.38
C PRO A 56 19.74 -13.61 44.69
N ASN A 57 19.10 -14.10 45.76
CA ASN A 57 19.13 -13.50 47.10
C ASN A 57 18.66 -12.03 47.15
N THR A 58 17.73 -11.66 46.27
CA THR A 58 17.17 -10.30 46.21
C THR A 58 16.13 -10.13 47.30
N SER A 59 16.29 -9.12 48.15
CA SER A 59 15.30 -8.73 49.16
C SER A 59 13.97 -8.33 48.50
N LEU A 60 12.87 -8.87 49.00
CA LEU A 60 11.51 -8.56 48.55
C LEU A 60 10.80 -7.54 49.45
N THR A 61 11.49 -7.00 50.47
CA THR A 61 10.96 -5.91 51.31
C THR A 61 10.46 -4.71 50.50
N GLY A 62 9.26 -4.26 50.83
CA GLY A 62 8.53 -3.19 50.14
C GLY A 62 7.76 -3.66 48.90
N LEU A 63 7.62 -4.98 48.69
CA LEU A 63 6.81 -5.57 47.64
C LEU A 63 5.59 -6.31 48.20
N VAL A 64 4.52 -6.38 47.41
CA VAL A 64 3.30 -7.11 47.73
C VAL A 64 2.76 -7.81 46.48
N VAL A 65 2.29 -9.05 46.66
CA VAL A 65 1.52 -9.79 45.65
C VAL A 65 0.03 -9.64 45.97
N VAL A 66 -0.78 -9.23 44.98
CA VAL A 66 -2.20 -8.94 45.15
C VAL A 66 -3.01 -9.74 44.14
N PHE A 67 -4.06 -10.43 44.61
CA PHE A 67 -4.98 -11.19 43.76
C PHE A 67 -6.27 -10.39 43.54
N PHE A 68 -6.71 -10.29 42.29
CA PHE A 68 -7.92 -9.59 41.86
C PHE A 68 -8.91 -10.55 41.22
N ASN A 69 -10.19 -10.38 41.57
CA ASN A 69 -11.28 -11.12 40.97
C ASN A 69 -11.92 -10.30 39.83
N GLY A 70 -11.89 -10.81 38.60
CA GLY A 70 -12.51 -10.16 37.44
C GLY A 70 -13.98 -10.54 37.28
N SER A 71 -14.31 -11.81 37.54
CA SER A 71 -15.67 -12.38 37.38
C SER A 71 -16.81 -11.60 38.06
N ASP A 72 -16.54 -10.89 39.16
CA ASP A 72 -17.55 -10.13 39.92
C ASP A 72 -17.35 -8.60 39.94
N SER A 73 -16.11 -8.07 39.99
CA SER A 73 -15.93 -6.63 40.29
C SER A 73 -14.55 -5.96 40.06
N ASP A 74 -13.56 -6.62 39.46
CA ASP A 74 -12.17 -6.13 39.30
C ASP A 74 -11.53 -5.65 40.61
N ARG A 75 -11.70 -6.44 41.68
CA ARG A 75 -11.32 -6.06 43.05
C ARG A 75 -10.41 -7.07 43.71
N SER A 76 -9.50 -6.56 44.53
CA SER A 76 -8.58 -7.38 45.31
C SER A 76 -9.32 -8.25 46.33
N TYR A 77 -8.90 -9.49 46.49
CA TYR A 77 -9.45 -10.40 47.50
C TYR A 77 -8.38 -11.05 48.39
N ALA A 78 -7.10 -10.91 48.03
CA ALA A 78 -5.97 -11.27 48.87
C ALA A 78 -4.77 -10.36 48.57
N ALA A 79 -3.95 -10.09 49.59
CA ALA A 79 -2.68 -9.37 49.46
C ALA A 79 -1.64 -9.97 50.41
N PHE A 80 -0.46 -10.28 49.89
CA PHE A 80 0.64 -10.94 50.60
C PHE A 80 1.85 -10.01 50.67
N ASP A 81 2.15 -9.53 51.87
CA ASP A 81 3.33 -8.71 52.13
C ASP A 81 4.60 -9.55 52.06
N LEU A 82 5.59 -9.09 51.30
CA LEU A 82 6.86 -9.81 51.12
C LEU A 82 7.98 -9.28 52.04
N ASP A 83 7.65 -8.41 52.99
CA ASP A 83 8.60 -7.89 53.96
C ASP A 83 9.33 -8.98 54.76
N GLY A 84 10.67 -8.94 54.70
CA GLY A 84 11.53 -9.89 55.40
C GLY A 84 11.83 -11.16 54.60
N HIS A 85 11.30 -11.28 53.38
CA HIS A 85 11.60 -12.35 52.44
C HIS A 85 12.65 -11.95 51.38
N SER A 86 13.21 -12.95 50.72
CA SER A 86 14.13 -12.77 49.60
C SER A 86 14.01 -13.93 48.61
N THR A 87 14.34 -13.72 47.34
CA THR A 87 14.54 -14.83 46.40
C THR A 87 15.66 -15.76 46.87
N ASP A 88 15.64 -17.00 46.40
CA ASP A 88 16.64 -18.01 46.74
C ASP A 88 17.97 -17.80 46.00
N ALA A 89 18.90 -18.76 46.13
CA ALA A 89 20.20 -18.71 45.46
C ALA A 89 20.14 -18.85 43.94
N ASN A 90 18.99 -19.28 43.38
CA ASN A 90 18.76 -19.42 41.95
C ASN A 90 17.86 -18.30 41.39
N GLY A 91 17.24 -17.48 42.26
CA GLY A 91 16.42 -16.34 41.90
C GLY A 91 14.92 -16.54 42.09
N PHE A 92 14.46 -17.67 42.65
CA PHE A 92 13.04 -18.02 42.80
C PHE A 92 12.48 -17.61 44.16
N PHE A 93 11.18 -17.32 44.21
CA PHE A 93 10.40 -17.16 45.44
C PHE A 93 8.97 -17.63 45.21
N VAL A 94 8.46 -18.56 46.02
CA VAL A 94 7.16 -19.20 45.76
C VAL A 94 6.16 -18.88 46.87
N LEU A 95 5.02 -18.31 46.49
CA LEU A 95 3.83 -18.21 47.33
C LEU A 95 2.84 -19.29 46.88
N GLY A 96 2.38 -20.16 47.76
CA GLY A 96 1.53 -21.26 47.31
C GLY A 96 0.84 -22.03 48.42
N ASN A 97 0.12 -23.07 48.06
CA ASN A 97 -0.44 -24.01 49.02
C ASN A 97 0.65 -24.86 49.67
N SER A 98 0.35 -25.47 50.82
CA SER A 98 1.30 -26.35 51.52
C SER A 98 1.64 -27.66 50.77
N GLY A 99 0.89 -27.98 49.70
CA GLY A 99 1.16 -29.12 48.81
C GLY A 99 2.19 -28.82 47.72
N VAL A 100 2.54 -27.55 47.50
CA VAL A 100 3.49 -27.11 46.47
C VAL A 100 4.92 -27.25 46.99
N ALA A 101 5.83 -27.68 46.12
CA ALA A 101 7.25 -27.78 46.47
C ALA A 101 7.86 -26.38 46.63
N ASN A 102 8.87 -26.25 47.50
CA ASN A 102 9.67 -25.02 47.64
C ASN A 102 8.90 -23.74 48.03
N VAL A 103 7.74 -23.86 48.68
CA VAL A 103 6.93 -22.71 49.11
C VAL A 103 7.60 -21.94 50.25
N ASP A 104 7.75 -20.63 50.04
CA ASP A 104 8.27 -19.67 51.01
C ASP A 104 7.16 -19.03 51.85
N VAL A 105 5.99 -18.77 51.23
CA VAL A 105 4.80 -18.21 51.88
C VAL A 105 3.59 -19.07 51.58
N VAL A 106 2.97 -19.60 52.64
CA VAL A 106 1.82 -20.52 52.49
C VAL A 106 0.50 -19.75 52.55
N PHE A 107 -0.34 -19.95 51.54
CA PHE A 107 -1.76 -19.57 51.56
C PHE A 107 -2.70 -20.79 51.58
N ALA A 108 -3.97 -20.56 51.93
CA ALA A 108 -4.96 -21.63 52.05
C ALA A 108 -5.34 -22.19 50.67
N GLY A 109 -5.56 -23.50 50.54
CA GLY A 109 -6.07 -24.07 49.29
C GLY A 109 -7.43 -23.48 48.89
N ASN A 110 -7.70 -23.47 47.59
CA ASN A 110 -8.87 -22.86 46.96
C ASN A 110 -8.91 -21.34 47.21
N LEU A 111 -7.75 -20.70 47.33
CA LEU A 111 -7.68 -19.25 47.53
C LEU A 111 -7.39 -18.52 46.22
N LEU A 112 -6.48 -19.04 45.39
CA LEU A 112 -6.29 -18.51 44.06
C LEU A 112 -7.53 -18.91 43.26
N GLN A 113 -8.11 -17.99 42.49
CA GLN A 113 -9.41 -18.26 41.90
C GLN A 113 -9.23 -18.75 40.48
N ASN A 114 -10.02 -19.74 40.10
CA ASN A 114 -10.16 -20.24 38.76
C ASN A 114 -11.20 -19.34 38.07
N GLY A 115 -10.85 -18.74 36.94
CA GLY A 115 -11.69 -17.78 36.23
C GLY A 115 -10.89 -16.60 35.73
N ALA A 116 -11.58 -15.68 35.04
CA ALA A 116 -10.98 -14.44 34.56
C ALA A 116 -10.56 -13.55 35.74
N ASP A 117 -9.30 -13.62 36.12
CA ASP A 117 -8.73 -13.07 37.35
C ASP A 117 -7.30 -12.54 37.09
N ALA A 118 -6.69 -11.89 38.09
CA ALA A 118 -5.33 -11.37 37.94
C ALA A 118 -4.49 -11.45 39.20
N VAL A 119 -3.18 -11.61 39.00
CA VAL A 119 -2.15 -11.44 40.03
C VAL A 119 -1.31 -10.22 39.65
N GLY A 120 -1.21 -9.26 40.57
CA GLY A 120 -0.34 -8.09 40.43
C GLY A 120 0.77 -8.07 41.47
N LEU A 121 1.99 -7.73 41.04
CA LEU A 121 3.15 -7.46 41.87
C LEU A 121 3.37 -5.95 41.97
N TYR A 122 3.37 -5.40 43.18
CA TYR A 122 3.46 -3.95 43.41
C TYR A 122 4.60 -3.57 44.33
N GLN A 123 5.12 -2.35 44.16
CA GLN A 123 5.94 -1.67 45.17
C GLN A 123 5.01 -0.97 46.19
N ALA A 124 4.59 -1.70 47.21
CA ALA A 124 3.63 -1.28 48.23
C ALA A 124 3.64 -2.26 49.43
N ASN A 125 2.76 -2.04 50.42
CA ASN A 125 2.53 -2.99 51.52
C ASN A 125 1.15 -3.63 51.40
N ALA A 126 0.92 -4.77 52.06
CA ALA A 126 -0.40 -5.42 52.05
C ALA A 126 -1.52 -4.53 52.64
N SER A 127 -1.18 -3.60 53.55
CA SER A 127 -2.13 -2.63 54.10
C SER A 127 -2.67 -1.62 53.08
N ASP A 128 -1.98 -1.44 51.95
CA ASP A 128 -2.41 -0.56 50.87
C ASP A 128 -3.46 -1.22 49.96
N PHE A 129 -3.65 -2.55 50.08
CA PHE A 129 -4.60 -3.36 49.33
C PHE A 129 -5.58 -4.13 50.24
N PRO A 130 -6.38 -3.46 51.08
CA PRO A 130 -7.46 -4.14 51.80
C PRO A 130 -8.43 -4.79 50.80
N ASN A 131 -9.00 -5.95 51.15
CA ASN A 131 -9.95 -6.65 50.29
C ASN A 131 -11.07 -5.72 49.81
N GLY A 132 -11.34 -5.76 48.50
CA GLY A 132 -12.25 -4.86 47.81
C GLY A 132 -11.58 -3.65 47.16
N THR A 133 -10.24 -3.57 47.15
CA THR A 133 -9.51 -2.49 46.47
C THR A 133 -9.62 -2.66 44.97
N SER A 134 -10.03 -1.61 44.25
CA SER A 134 -10.10 -1.64 42.78
C SER A 134 -8.72 -1.83 42.15
N VAL A 135 -8.69 -2.50 41.00
CA VAL A 135 -7.49 -2.63 40.17
C VAL A 135 -6.83 -1.28 39.90
N THR A 136 -5.49 -1.24 39.93
CA THR A 136 -4.69 -0.03 39.76
C THR A 136 -3.34 -0.35 39.11
N THR A 137 -2.82 0.59 38.32
CA THR A 137 -1.47 0.53 37.75
C THR A 137 -0.46 1.36 38.56
N THR A 138 -0.91 2.00 39.64
CA THR A 138 -0.02 2.79 40.50
C THR A 138 0.96 1.88 41.22
N ASN A 139 2.26 2.12 41.03
CA ASN A 139 3.36 1.32 41.58
C ASN A 139 3.33 -0.17 41.18
N LEU A 140 2.63 -0.51 40.09
CA LEU A 140 2.64 -1.84 39.51
C LEU A 140 4.03 -2.14 38.92
N ILE A 141 4.57 -3.32 39.24
CA ILE A 141 5.84 -3.83 38.73
C ILE A 141 5.58 -4.86 37.64
N ASP A 142 4.71 -5.83 37.90
CA ASP A 142 4.37 -6.88 36.94
C ASP A 142 2.95 -7.41 37.20
N ALA A 143 2.33 -8.01 36.20
CA ALA A 143 1.01 -8.63 36.34
C ALA A 143 0.83 -9.80 35.38
N ILE A 144 0.04 -10.78 35.82
CA ILE A 144 -0.55 -11.82 34.98
C ILE A 144 -2.07 -11.70 35.11
N VAL A 145 -2.78 -11.63 33.99
CA VAL A 145 -4.24 -11.72 33.92
C VAL A 145 -4.55 -13.04 33.25
N TYR A 146 -5.29 -13.92 33.90
CA TYR A 146 -5.45 -15.31 33.48
C TYR A 146 -6.90 -15.75 33.54
N ASP A 147 -7.22 -16.87 32.88
CA ASP A 147 -8.48 -17.61 33.00
C ASP A 147 -8.29 -19.12 32.87
N THR A 148 -9.42 -19.84 32.98
CA THR A 148 -9.53 -21.29 32.84
C THR A 148 -10.58 -21.66 31.78
N SER A 149 -10.45 -21.10 30.58
CA SER A 149 -11.41 -21.14 29.46
C SER A 149 -12.65 -20.25 29.64
N ASP A 150 -12.48 -19.12 30.33
CA ASP A 150 -13.50 -18.10 30.50
C ASP A 150 -13.29 -16.94 29.51
N PRO A 151 -14.31 -16.12 29.21
CA PRO A 151 -14.11 -14.92 28.39
C PRO A 151 -13.15 -13.91 29.03
N ASP A 152 -12.28 -13.29 28.23
CA ASP A 152 -11.36 -12.23 28.67
C ASP A 152 -12.05 -11.11 29.47
N ASP A 153 -11.45 -10.73 30.61
CA ASP A 153 -11.90 -9.58 31.40
C ASP A 153 -11.18 -8.30 30.97
N ALA A 154 -11.89 -7.47 30.20
CA ALA A 154 -11.36 -6.19 29.70
C ALA A 154 -11.00 -5.18 30.82
N GLY A 155 -11.57 -5.31 32.02
CA GLY A 155 -11.29 -4.47 33.18
C GLY A 155 -9.92 -4.76 33.79
N LEU A 156 -9.51 -6.03 33.81
CA LEU A 156 -8.21 -6.47 34.32
C LEU A 156 -7.07 -6.28 33.31
N LEU A 157 -7.34 -6.30 32.00
CA LEU A 157 -6.32 -6.06 30.96
C LEU A 157 -5.58 -4.72 31.10
N VAL A 158 -6.12 -3.76 31.86
CA VAL A 158 -5.44 -2.49 32.19
C VAL A 158 -4.11 -2.69 32.94
N LEU A 159 -3.91 -3.84 33.56
CA LEU A 159 -2.66 -4.21 34.24
C LEU A 159 -1.52 -4.53 33.26
N LEU A 160 -1.84 -4.81 31.99
CA LEU A 160 -0.90 -5.24 30.96
C LEU A 160 -0.50 -4.08 30.04
N ASN A 161 0.57 -4.31 29.26
CA ASN A 161 0.89 -3.45 28.13
C ASN A 161 -0.24 -3.48 27.08
N ALA A 162 -0.42 -2.36 26.36
CA ALA A 162 -1.53 -2.21 25.42
C ALA A 162 -1.51 -3.30 24.32
N GLY A 163 -2.66 -3.95 24.11
CA GLY A 163 -2.83 -4.99 23.09
C GLY A 163 -2.45 -6.41 23.52
N GLN A 164 -2.02 -6.61 24.77
CA GLN A 164 -1.74 -7.93 25.31
C GLN A 164 -3.05 -8.65 25.67
N PRO A 165 -3.21 -9.94 25.31
CA PRO A 165 -4.39 -10.73 25.66
C PRO A 165 -4.36 -11.19 27.13
N GLN A 166 -5.46 -11.79 27.60
CA GLN A 166 -5.50 -12.61 28.82
C GLN A 166 -4.97 -14.03 28.51
N VAL A 167 -4.35 -14.71 29.48
CA VAL A 167 -3.81 -16.07 29.29
C VAL A 167 -4.80 -17.13 29.76
N ASP A 168 -5.12 -18.09 28.89
CA ASP A 168 -5.92 -19.27 29.26
C ASP A 168 -5.01 -20.40 29.76
N GLU A 169 -5.05 -20.68 31.07
CA GLU A 169 -4.36 -21.79 31.73
C GLU A 169 -4.81 -23.14 31.18
N ASN A 170 -6.07 -23.23 30.74
CA ASN A 170 -6.66 -24.43 30.19
C ASN A 170 -6.56 -24.52 28.65
N SER A 171 -5.71 -23.72 28.00
CA SER A 171 -5.55 -23.72 26.54
C SER A 171 -5.13 -25.09 25.95
N HIS A 172 -4.52 -25.96 26.75
CA HIS A 172 -4.20 -27.36 26.39
C HIS A 172 -5.24 -28.40 26.86
N ALA A 173 -6.38 -27.97 27.41
CA ALA A 173 -7.36 -28.82 28.10
C ALA A 173 -6.75 -29.66 29.24
N ALA A 174 -5.76 -29.08 29.93
CA ALA A 174 -4.92 -29.74 30.92
C ALA A 174 -4.65 -28.88 32.16
N SER A 175 -5.49 -27.87 32.44
CA SER A 175 -5.32 -26.92 33.56
C SER A 175 -4.99 -27.62 34.88
N GLY A 176 -5.74 -28.67 35.24
CA GLY A 176 -5.46 -29.47 36.44
C GLY A 176 -4.08 -30.14 36.52
N THR A 177 -3.21 -30.03 35.52
CA THR A 177 -1.85 -30.60 35.55
C THR A 177 -0.79 -29.68 34.97
N GLU A 178 -1.18 -28.48 34.53
CA GLU A 178 -0.32 -27.51 33.87
C GLU A 178 -0.47 -26.15 34.54
N SER A 179 0.57 -25.33 34.42
CA SER A 179 0.63 -23.98 34.95
C SER A 179 1.09 -23.03 33.85
N SER A 180 0.80 -21.73 34.03
CA SER A 180 1.23 -20.66 33.12
C SER A 180 2.60 -20.12 33.52
N PHE A 181 3.62 -20.30 32.69
CA PHE A 181 4.99 -19.89 33.02
C PHE A 181 5.71 -19.09 31.94
N ARG A 182 6.67 -18.25 32.35
CA ARG A 182 7.59 -17.53 31.45
C ARG A 182 8.68 -18.47 30.97
N CYS A 183 9.01 -18.40 29.68
CA CYS A 183 9.98 -19.30 29.09
C CYS A 183 10.95 -18.56 28.14
N PRO A 184 12.27 -18.59 28.41
CA PRO A 184 12.92 -18.90 29.70
C PRO A 184 12.45 -18.03 30.89
N ASN A 185 12.87 -18.39 32.12
CA ASN A 185 12.54 -17.64 33.34
C ASN A 185 12.79 -16.13 33.21
N GLY A 186 11.83 -15.32 33.65
CA GLY A 186 11.92 -13.85 33.63
C GLY A 186 11.92 -13.18 32.25
N GLN A 187 11.62 -13.90 31.15
CA GLN A 187 11.55 -13.33 29.80
C GLN A 187 10.24 -12.58 29.54
N GLY A 188 10.25 -11.67 28.56
CA GLY A 188 9.11 -10.84 28.18
C GLY A 188 8.99 -9.50 28.92
N GLY A 189 9.59 -9.37 30.10
CA GLY A 189 9.58 -8.13 30.88
C GLY A 189 8.26 -7.83 31.59
N ALA A 190 8.24 -6.70 32.31
CA ALA A 190 7.12 -6.25 33.13
C ALA A 190 5.84 -6.05 32.31
N GLN A 191 4.72 -6.53 32.85
CA GLN A 191 3.36 -6.34 32.31
C GLN A 191 3.16 -6.92 30.90
N HIS A 192 3.97 -7.92 30.53
CA HIS A 192 3.96 -8.56 29.22
C HIS A 192 3.47 -10.01 29.34
N GLN A 193 2.46 -10.38 28.55
CA GLN A 193 1.81 -11.69 28.57
C GLN A 193 2.28 -12.59 27.44
N HIS A 194 3.44 -13.21 27.65
CA HIS A 194 3.95 -14.30 26.80
C HIS A 194 4.26 -15.48 27.71
N LEU A 195 3.19 -16.08 28.25
CA LEU A 195 3.23 -17.24 29.12
C LEU A 195 2.87 -18.49 28.30
N LEU A 196 3.42 -19.63 28.69
CA LEU A 196 3.15 -20.93 28.08
C LEU A 196 2.55 -21.87 29.12
N GLN A 197 1.74 -22.82 28.67
CA GLN A 197 1.23 -23.88 29.53
C GLN A 197 2.16 -25.09 29.53
N GLY A 198 2.33 -25.69 30.71
CA GLY A 198 3.01 -26.96 30.87
C GLY A 198 3.21 -27.33 32.34
N ALA A 199 3.93 -28.43 32.58
CA ALA A 199 4.05 -28.99 33.92
C ALA A 199 4.66 -28.00 34.93
N PRO A 200 4.06 -27.83 36.14
CA PRO A 200 4.49 -26.84 37.11
C PRO A 200 5.91 -27.09 37.63
N THR A 201 6.72 -26.03 37.73
CA THR A 201 8.13 -26.07 38.13
C THR A 201 8.49 -25.21 39.37
N PRO A 202 7.67 -25.15 40.43
CA PRO A 202 7.86 -24.22 41.54
C PRO A 202 9.22 -24.39 42.25
N GLY A 203 9.95 -23.28 42.36
CA GLY A 203 11.28 -23.15 42.94
C GLY A 203 12.40 -23.72 42.07
N THR A 204 12.14 -23.99 40.78
CA THR A 204 13.11 -24.54 39.83
C THR A 204 13.00 -23.87 38.47
N ALA A 205 14.00 -24.05 37.61
CA ALA A 205 13.98 -23.42 36.30
C ALA A 205 12.88 -24.01 35.39
N ASN A 206 12.04 -23.11 34.86
CA ASN A 206 11.12 -23.43 33.76
C ASN A 206 11.91 -24.02 32.56
N PRO A 207 11.28 -24.83 31.71
CA PRO A 207 11.93 -25.40 30.53
C PRO A 207 12.66 -24.34 29.68
N ASN A 208 13.94 -24.55 29.38
CA ASN A 208 14.74 -23.63 28.56
C ASN A 208 14.40 -23.70 27.05
N VAL A 209 13.58 -24.67 26.66
CA VAL A 209 13.09 -24.87 25.30
C VAL A 209 11.58 -24.81 25.38
N CYS A 210 11.07 -23.60 25.21
CA CYS A 210 9.70 -23.40 24.79
C CYS A 210 9.57 -24.15 23.48
N THR A 211 8.58 -25.02 23.29
CA THR A 211 8.29 -25.50 21.94
C THR A 211 7.87 -24.29 21.14
N THR A 212 8.82 -23.67 20.43
CA THR A 212 8.50 -22.75 19.34
C THR A 212 7.49 -23.47 18.48
N GLN A 213 6.34 -22.84 18.24
CA GLN A 213 5.32 -23.46 17.44
C GLN A 213 5.92 -23.75 16.06
N THR A 214 6.08 -25.03 15.74
CA THR A 214 6.46 -25.47 14.41
C THR A 214 5.21 -25.38 13.55
N ILE A 215 5.24 -24.51 12.56
CA ILE A 215 4.16 -24.33 11.57
C ILE A 215 4.72 -24.53 10.17
N THR A 216 3.84 -24.77 9.22
CA THR A 216 4.18 -24.78 7.79
C THR A 216 4.17 -23.34 7.23
N ILE A 217 4.84 -23.10 6.10
CA ILE A 217 4.77 -21.77 5.45
C ILE A 217 3.33 -21.42 5.03
N PRO A 218 2.50 -22.34 4.49
CA PRO A 218 1.12 -22.02 4.18
C PRO A 218 0.27 -21.59 5.38
N GLU A 219 0.51 -22.17 6.57
CA GLU A 219 -0.11 -21.71 7.81
C GLU A 219 0.40 -20.33 8.21
N LEU A 220 1.73 -20.11 8.11
CA LEU A 220 2.37 -18.81 8.39
C LEU A 220 1.75 -17.70 7.53
N GLN A 221 1.60 -17.93 6.23
CA GLN A 221 1.02 -16.97 5.29
C GLN A 221 -0.49 -16.79 5.52
N GLY A 222 -1.22 -17.90 5.66
CA GLY A 222 -2.68 -17.88 5.71
C GLY A 222 -3.30 -17.46 4.37
N SER A 223 -4.61 -17.21 4.38
CA SER A 223 -5.37 -16.79 3.18
C SER A 223 -5.85 -15.34 3.25
N GLY A 224 -5.36 -14.59 4.23
CA GLY A 224 -5.64 -13.16 4.41
C GLY A 224 -4.61 -12.30 3.67
N ALA A 225 -4.70 -10.99 3.85
CA ALA A 225 -3.69 -10.03 3.38
C ALA A 225 -2.59 -9.73 4.42
N ALA A 226 -2.54 -10.54 5.49
CA ALA A 226 -1.60 -10.45 6.59
C ALA A 226 -1.57 -11.81 7.29
N SER A 227 -0.40 -12.16 7.83
CA SER A 227 -0.18 -13.40 8.55
C SER A 227 -1.05 -13.52 9.81
N PRO A 228 -1.71 -14.67 10.06
CA PRO A 228 -2.35 -14.94 11.34
C PRO A 228 -1.35 -15.11 12.51
N PHE A 229 -0.05 -15.11 12.22
CA PHE A 229 1.03 -15.27 13.19
C PHE A 229 1.84 -13.98 13.42
N GLU A 230 1.38 -12.82 12.91
CA GLU A 230 2.06 -11.54 13.13
C GLU A 230 2.39 -11.31 14.62
N GLY A 231 3.63 -10.95 14.90
CA GLY A 231 4.16 -10.71 16.25
C GLY A 231 4.62 -11.98 16.99
N GLN A 232 4.27 -13.18 16.50
CA GLN A 232 4.64 -14.45 17.13
C GLN A 232 6.00 -14.94 16.66
N THR A 233 6.71 -15.68 17.53
CA THR A 233 7.94 -16.40 17.15
C THR A 233 7.59 -17.82 16.76
N VAL A 234 7.89 -18.20 15.52
CA VAL A 234 7.54 -19.49 14.92
C VAL A 234 8.78 -20.21 14.40
N MET A 235 8.64 -21.51 14.15
CA MET A 235 9.65 -22.32 13.49
C MET A 235 9.05 -22.93 12.22
N VAL A 236 9.74 -22.78 11.10
CA VAL A 236 9.42 -23.47 9.85
C VAL A 236 10.55 -24.46 9.54
N GLU A 237 10.21 -25.71 9.26
CA GLU A 237 11.16 -26.80 9.12
C GLU A 237 11.22 -27.35 7.69
N ASN A 238 12.38 -27.89 7.30
CA ASN A 238 12.57 -28.60 6.03
C ASN A 238 12.26 -27.78 4.75
N VAL A 239 12.32 -26.45 4.82
CA VAL A 239 12.01 -25.53 3.71
C VAL A 239 13.24 -25.27 2.85
N VAL A 240 13.05 -24.89 1.58
CA VAL A 240 14.15 -24.73 0.62
C VAL A 240 14.40 -23.26 0.30
N VAL A 241 15.66 -22.82 0.37
CA VAL A 241 16.09 -21.49 -0.06
C VAL A 241 15.96 -21.36 -1.60
N THR A 242 15.07 -20.48 -2.06
CA THR A 242 14.73 -20.32 -3.48
C THR A 242 15.44 -19.14 -4.14
N CYS A 243 15.65 -18.04 -3.42
CA CYS A 243 16.36 -16.85 -3.86
C CYS A 243 17.18 -16.25 -2.70
N VAL A 244 18.30 -15.60 -3.01
CA VAL A 244 19.14 -14.89 -2.01
C VAL A 244 19.25 -13.43 -2.42
N ALA A 245 18.82 -12.54 -1.53
CA ALA A 245 18.84 -11.09 -1.69
C ALA A 245 19.97 -10.45 -0.83
N PRO A 246 20.26 -9.15 -0.98
CA PRO A 246 21.36 -8.50 -0.26
C PRO A 246 21.22 -8.46 1.29
N ASP A 247 19.99 -8.49 1.81
CA ASP A 247 19.66 -8.34 3.23
C ASP A 247 18.79 -9.49 3.79
N GLY A 248 18.51 -10.50 2.97
CA GLY A 248 17.68 -11.64 3.32
C GLY A 248 17.62 -12.69 2.23
N PHE A 249 16.73 -13.64 2.36
CA PHE A 249 16.55 -14.72 1.39
C PHE A 249 15.12 -15.24 1.43
N PHE A 250 14.70 -15.87 0.34
CA PHE A 250 13.38 -16.46 0.20
C PHE A 250 13.46 -17.95 0.48
N ILE A 251 12.52 -18.46 1.26
CA ILE A 251 12.32 -19.88 1.51
C ILE A 251 10.95 -20.31 0.99
N GLN A 252 10.85 -21.54 0.52
CA GLN A 252 9.58 -22.10 0.06
C GLN A 252 9.43 -23.54 0.54
N ASP A 253 8.21 -23.90 0.96
CA ASP A 253 7.84 -25.26 1.29
C ASP A 253 7.86 -26.10 -0.01
N PRO A 254 8.68 -27.16 -0.10
CA PRO A 254 8.77 -27.96 -1.32
C PRO A 254 7.54 -28.84 -1.58
N VAL A 255 6.68 -29.04 -0.58
CA VAL A 255 5.45 -29.84 -0.66
C VAL A 255 4.22 -28.93 -0.82
N GLY A 256 4.17 -27.85 -0.05
CA GLY A 256 3.01 -26.97 0.07
C GLY A 256 1.79 -27.65 0.68
N ASP A 257 0.64 -26.97 0.67
CA ASP A 257 -0.62 -27.48 1.24
C ASP A 257 -1.71 -27.79 0.18
N ALA A 258 -1.42 -27.51 -1.10
CA ALA A 258 -2.33 -27.60 -2.24
C ALA A 258 -3.59 -26.72 -2.14
N ASN A 259 -3.59 -25.71 -1.26
CA ASN A 259 -4.63 -24.70 -1.18
C ASN A 259 -4.25 -23.52 -2.08
N ALA A 260 -5.12 -23.20 -3.05
CA ALA A 260 -4.87 -22.14 -4.01
C ALA A 260 -5.05 -20.72 -3.45
N ALA A 261 -5.25 -20.58 -2.14
CA ALA A 261 -5.46 -19.29 -1.46
C ALA A 261 -4.32 -18.93 -0.49
N THR A 262 -3.36 -19.82 -0.27
CA THR A 262 -2.20 -19.64 0.63
C THR A 262 -0.92 -19.63 -0.20
N SER A 263 0.11 -18.92 0.27
CA SER A 263 1.44 -18.99 -0.35
C SER A 263 2.29 -20.08 0.29
N ASP A 264 3.12 -20.73 -0.52
CA ASP A 264 4.10 -21.72 -0.07
C ASP A 264 5.46 -21.08 0.28
N GLY A 265 5.60 -19.76 0.09
CA GLY A 265 6.87 -19.03 0.25
C GLY A 265 6.79 -17.91 1.28
N VAL A 266 7.94 -17.55 1.83
CA VAL A 266 8.08 -16.39 2.73
C VAL A 266 9.50 -15.81 2.65
N PHE A 267 9.64 -14.51 2.90
CA PHE A 267 10.93 -13.85 2.99
C PHE A 267 11.52 -13.94 4.40
N VAL A 268 12.83 -14.16 4.50
CA VAL A 268 13.57 -14.20 5.77
C VAL A 268 14.53 -13.02 5.80
N PHE A 269 14.24 -12.05 6.66
CA PHE A 269 15.03 -10.83 6.79
C PHE A 269 16.21 -11.04 7.76
N THR A 270 17.43 -10.74 7.30
CA THR A 270 18.66 -10.95 8.08
C THR A 270 19.45 -9.67 8.34
N SER A 271 18.98 -8.51 7.86
CA SER A 271 19.62 -7.18 7.95
C SER A 271 21.03 -7.05 7.33
N THR A 272 21.60 -8.16 6.88
CA THR A 272 22.95 -8.29 6.34
C THR A 272 22.94 -9.36 5.25
N ALA A 273 24.04 -9.50 4.50
CA ALA A 273 24.12 -10.57 3.50
C ALA A 273 24.02 -11.95 4.19
N PRO A 274 23.04 -12.80 3.83
CA PRO A 274 22.88 -14.10 4.46
C PRO A 274 24.00 -15.07 4.03
N THR A 275 24.21 -16.11 4.83
CA THR A 275 25.26 -17.13 4.59
C THR A 275 24.76 -18.39 3.88
N VAL A 276 23.45 -18.51 3.67
CA VAL A 276 22.81 -19.63 2.96
C VAL A 276 22.98 -19.51 1.45
N GLY A 277 22.89 -20.64 0.76
CA GLY A 277 22.88 -20.74 -0.70
C GLY A 277 21.52 -21.16 -1.24
N VAL A 278 21.23 -20.78 -2.49
CA VAL A 278 20.07 -21.29 -3.22
C VAL A 278 20.13 -22.82 -3.32
N GLY A 279 19.05 -23.50 -2.95
CA GLY A 279 18.95 -24.95 -2.86
C GLY A 279 19.39 -25.55 -1.52
N ASP A 280 19.71 -24.73 -0.52
CA ASP A 280 19.83 -25.20 0.86
C ASP A 280 18.46 -25.55 1.45
N GLN A 281 18.39 -26.66 2.18
CA GLN A 281 17.27 -26.99 3.06
C GLN A 281 17.58 -26.45 4.44
N VAL A 282 16.65 -25.71 5.01
CA VAL A 282 16.84 -25.02 6.28
C VAL A 282 15.66 -25.20 7.22
N ASP A 283 15.96 -25.12 8.51
CA ASP A 283 14.98 -24.81 9.54
C ASP A 283 15.22 -23.36 9.98
N VAL A 284 14.14 -22.56 10.04
CA VAL A 284 14.21 -21.14 10.39
C VAL A 284 13.29 -20.89 11.58
N THR A 285 13.86 -20.32 12.65
CA THR A 285 13.11 -19.81 13.80
C THR A 285 13.24 -18.29 13.86
N GLY A 286 12.13 -17.57 13.96
CA GLY A 286 12.16 -16.10 14.06
C GLY A 286 10.78 -15.51 14.31
N GLN A 287 10.70 -14.19 14.42
CA GLN A 287 9.44 -13.48 14.62
C GLN A 287 8.77 -13.21 13.26
N VAL A 288 7.48 -13.52 13.14
CA VAL A 288 6.69 -13.14 11.97
C VAL A 288 6.28 -11.67 12.10
N GLN A 289 6.45 -10.90 11.03
CA GLN A 289 6.06 -9.49 10.99
C GLN A 289 5.53 -9.09 9.61
N GLU A 290 4.63 -8.10 9.61
CA GLU A 290 4.21 -7.38 8.42
C GLU A 290 5.08 -6.13 8.25
N PHE A 291 6.04 -6.17 7.33
CA PHE A 291 6.93 -5.05 7.08
C PHE A 291 6.55 -4.32 5.79
N PHE A 292 5.83 -3.21 5.91
CA PHE A 292 5.22 -2.49 4.77
C PHE A 292 4.35 -3.41 3.91
N ASP A 293 3.47 -4.17 4.56
CA ASP A 293 2.54 -5.13 3.96
C ASP A 293 3.22 -6.33 3.26
N ASN A 294 4.48 -6.62 3.59
CA ASN A 294 5.17 -7.86 3.20
C ASN A 294 5.33 -8.79 4.41
N THR A 295 4.85 -10.03 4.29
CA THR A 295 5.06 -11.04 5.34
C THR A 295 6.52 -11.49 5.37
N GLU A 296 7.18 -11.36 6.52
CA GLU A 296 8.56 -11.84 6.68
C GLU A 296 8.85 -12.45 8.05
N ILE A 297 9.87 -13.31 8.10
CA ILE A 297 10.48 -13.81 9.34
C ILE A 297 11.70 -12.94 9.66
N SER A 298 11.65 -12.24 10.78
CA SER A 298 12.71 -11.36 11.27
C SER A 298 13.48 -11.96 12.45
N SER A 299 14.65 -11.38 12.73
CA SER A 299 15.61 -11.85 13.74
C SER A 299 15.88 -13.38 13.70
N PRO A 300 16.13 -13.96 12.51
CA PRO A 300 16.08 -15.41 12.33
C PRO A 300 17.30 -16.11 12.94
N THR A 301 17.06 -17.28 13.52
CA THR A 301 18.04 -18.34 13.74
C THR A 301 17.87 -19.38 12.64
N ILE A 302 18.96 -19.71 11.94
CA ILE A 302 18.93 -20.55 10.74
C ILE A 302 19.80 -21.78 10.97
N ASN A 303 19.21 -22.97 10.79
CA ASN A 303 19.92 -24.24 10.71
C ASN A 303 19.90 -24.73 9.26
N VAL A 304 21.03 -25.22 8.73
CA VAL A 304 21.12 -25.76 7.37
C VAL A 304 21.28 -27.28 7.46
N ASP A 305 20.27 -28.00 7.00
CA ASP A 305 20.20 -29.46 7.10
C ASP A 305 20.83 -30.17 5.90
N ALA A 306 20.65 -29.58 4.71
CA ALA A 306 21.19 -30.09 3.46
C ALA A 306 21.45 -28.97 2.46
N SER A 307 22.29 -29.24 1.45
CA SER A 307 22.63 -28.29 0.39
C SER A 307 22.50 -28.91 -0.99
N GLY A 308 22.20 -28.09 -1.99
CA GLY A 308 22.15 -28.48 -3.40
C GLY A 308 20.92 -29.31 -3.77
N LEU A 309 19.81 -29.13 -3.04
CA LEU A 309 18.52 -29.71 -3.38
C LEU A 309 17.92 -29.06 -4.64
N PRO A 310 17.07 -29.78 -5.39
CA PRO A 310 16.28 -29.17 -6.45
C PRO A 310 15.34 -28.12 -5.87
N LEU A 311 15.16 -27.01 -6.59
CA LEU A 311 14.21 -25.97 -6.21
C LEU A 311 12.76 -26.44 -6.45
N PRO A 312 11.81 -25.99 -5.62
CA PRO A 312 10.38 -26.11 -5.91
C PRO A 312 10.03 -25.59 -7.30
N ALA A 313 9.01 -26.20 -7.92
CA ALA A 313 8.52 -25.77 -9.22
C ALA A 313 8.03 -24.31 -9.12
N ALA A 314 8.36 -23.49 -10.11
CA ALA A 314 7.89 -22.12 -10.13
C ALA A 314 6.41 -22.07 -10.53
N PHE A 315 5.62 -21.25 -9.84
CA PHE A 315 4.27 -20.90 -10.28
C PHE A 315 4.34 -20.16 -11.61
N VAL A 316 3.58 -20.61 -12.60
CA VAL A 316 3.60 -20.02 -13.94
C VAL A 316 2.62 -18.87 -13.99
N PHE A 317 3.14 -17.68 -14.29
CA PHE A 317 2.34 -16.51 -14.58
C PHE A 317 2.06 -16.46 -16.09
N ASP A 318 0.79 -16.63 -16.44
CA ASP A 318 0.25 -16.72 -17.79
C ASP A 318 -1.14 -16.04 -17.87
N ALA A 319 -1.88 -16.23 -18.96
CA ALA A 319 -3.18 -15.57 -19.14
C ALA A 319 -4.26 -15.97 -18.12
N SER A 320 -4.02 -17.00 -17.29
CA SER A 320 -4.91 -17.46 -16.23
C SER A 320 -4.42 -17.15 -14.82
N ASN A 321 -3.15 -16.80 -14.64
CA ASN A 321 -2.52 -16.53 -13.35
C ASN A 321 -1.49 -15.39 -13.45
N PRO A 322 -1.53 -14.35 -12.61
CA PRO A 322 -2.63 -14.02 -11.70
C PRO A 322 -3.97 -13.87 -12.42
N SER A 323 -5.06 -14.23 -11.73
CA SER A 323 -6.40 -14.21 -12.29
C SER A 323 -6.98 -12.79 -12.26
N PRO A 324 -7.65 -12.33 -13.31
CA PRO A 324 -8.33 -11.03 -13.30
C PRO A 324 -9.60 -11.15 -12.45
N GLY A 325 -9.87 -10.15 -11.62
CA GLY A 325 -11.07 -10.13 -10.80
C GLY A 325 -10.97 -9.22 -9.58
N PRO A 326 -12.11 -8.66 -9.14
CA PRO A 326 -12.16 -7.92 -7.89
C PRO A 326 -12.04 -8.88 -6.71
N PHE A 327 -10.89 -8.89 -6.04
CA PHE A 327 -10.65 -9.69 -4.84
C PHE A 327 -10.40 -8.78 -3.62
N ALA A 328 -10.92 -9.19 -2.46
CA ALA A 328 -10.68 -8.50 -1.20
C ALA A 328 -9.22 -8.68 -0.71
N VAL A 329 -8.64 -9.84 -1.01
CA VAL A 329 -7.22 -10.13 -0.89
C VAL A 329 -6.67 -10.19 -2.31
N PRO A 330 -5.67 -9.39 -2.70
CA PRO A 330 -5.13 -9.40 -4.05
C PRO A 330 -4.74 -10.81 -4.52
N ASP A 331 -5.03 -11.18 -5.77
CA ASP A 331 -4.76 -12.54 -6.26
C ASP A 331 -3.27 -12.91 -6.24
N LEU A 332 -2.37 -11.92 -6.21
CA LEU A 332 -0.93 -12.12 -6.12
C LEU A 332 -0.45 -12.51 -4.71
N GLU A 333 -1.26 -12.30 -3.67
CA GLU A 333 -0.93 -12.63 -2.28
C GLU A 333 -0.59 -14.10 -2.08
N ARG A 334 -1.34 -15.00 -2.74
CA ARG A 334 -1.09 -16.46 -2.69
C ARG A 334 0.25 -16.87 -3.32
N PHE A 335 1.02 -15.94 -3.89
CA PHE A 335 2.34 -16.18 -4.44
C PHE A 335 3.43 -15.40 -3.69
N GLU A 336 3.10 -14.66 -2.62
CA GLU A 336 4.07 -13.87 -1.86
C GLU A 336 5.20 -14.75 -1.33
N GLY A 337 6.45 -14.34 -1.52
CA GLY A 337 7.64 -15.10 -1.13
C GLY A 337 7.93 -16.34 -1.99
N SER A 338 7.00 -16.76 -2.85
CA SER A 338 7.13 -17.97 -3.66
C SER A 338 7.94 -17.73 -4.94
N ARG A 339 8.47 -18.82 -5.48
CA ARG A 339 9.14 -18.82 -6.78
C ARG A 339 8.11 -18.78 -7.91
N VAL A 340 8.21 -17.78 -8.77
CA VAL A 340 7.30 -17.56 -9.91
C VAL A 340 8.05 -17.44 -11.23
N ARG A 341 7.33 -17.67 -12.32
CA ARG A 341 7.85 -17.65 -13.69
C ARG A 341 6.86 -16.99 -14.63
N LEU A 342 7.21 -15.79 -15.09
CA LEU A 342 6.49 -15.06 -16.12
C LEU A 342 6.86 -15.58 -17.50
N GLU A 343 5.88 -16.13 -18.21
CA GLU A 343 6.01 -16.48 -19.63
C GLU A 343 5.40 -15.40 -20.51
N ASN A 344 6.21 -14.79 -21.38
CA ASN A 344 5.75 -13.83 -22.39
C ASN A 344 4.93 -12.65 -21.83
N GLY A 345 5.35 -12.04 -20.72
CA GLY A 345 4.73 -10.82 -20.21
C GLY A 345 5.01 -9.61 -21.08
N ILE A 346 4.27 -8.53 -20.84
CA ILE A 346 4.41 -7.26 -21.56
C ILE A 346 4.48 -6.10 -20.59
N THR A 347 5.39 -5.16 -20.81
CA THR A 347 5.48 -3.95 -20.00
C THR A 347 4.22 -3.09 -20.18
N THR A 348 3.63 -2.61 -19.09
CA THR A 348 2.47 -1.72 -19.08
C THR A 348 2.85 -0.25 -18.89
N GLY A 349 4.13 0.04 -18.65
CA GLY A 349 4.66 1.39 -18.49
C GLY A 349 6.19 1.43 -18.69
N PRO A 350 6.80 2.63 -18.73
CA PRO A 350 8.25 2.74 -18.62
C PRO A 350 8.70 2.29 -17.22
N SER A 351 9.99 1.94 -17.10
CA SER A 351 10.59 1.76 -15.78
C SER A 351 10.43 3.03 -14.95
N ASP A 352 10.20 2.85 -13.65
CA ASP A 352 10.06 3.94 -12.72
C ASP A 352 11.43 4.60 -12.42
N ARG A 353 11.52 5.43 -11.37
CA ARG A 353 12.79 6.11 -11.01
C ARG A 353 13.79 5.18 -10.32
N PHE A 354 13.32 4.05 -9.78
CA PHE A 354 14.12 3.05 -9.09
C PHE A 354 14.66 1.98 -10.04
N GLY A 355 13.94 1.74 -11.14
CA GLY A 355 14.29 0.74 -12.16
C GLY A 355 13.19 -0.30 -12.37
N ASP A 356 12.15 -0.24 -11.55
CA ASP A 356 11.06 -1.21 -11.51
C ASP A 356 10.20 -1.09 -12.76
N VAL A 357 9.88 -2.22 -13.36
CA VAL A 357 9.15 -2.28 -14.63
C VAL A 357 7.77 -2.86 -14.39
N PRO A 358 6.68 -2.08 -14.56
CA PRO A 358 5.34 -2.61 -14.45
C PRO A 358 5.05 -3.51 -15.66
N VAL A 359 4.61 -4.73 -15.39
CA VAL A 359 4.33 -5.78 -16.37
C VAL A 359 2.96 -6.39 -16.14
N ALA A 360 2.37 -6.90 -17.21
CA ALA A 360 1.21 -7.76 -17.15
C ALA A 360 1.52 -9.08 -17.83
N VAL A 361 0.78 -10.11 -17.45
CA VAL A 361 0.78 -11.41 -18.14
C VAL A 361 0.23 -11.30 -19.57
N GLY A 362 0.81 -12.08 -20.47
CA GLY A 362 0.40 -12.14 -21.87
C GLY A 362 0.96 -11.02 -22.75
N SER A 363 0.52 -11.02 -24.01
CA SER A 363 1.11 -10.20 -25.08
C SER A 363 0.39 -8.87 -25.33
N ALA A 364 -0.59 -8.49 -24.51
CA ALA A 364 -1.39 -7.29 -24.67
C ALA A 364 -1.25 -6.40 -23.43
N ARG A 365 -0.92 -5.13 -23.63
CA ARG A 365 -0.84 -4.16 -22.54
C ARG A 365 -2.19 -4.04 -21.87
N LYS A 366 -2.22 -4.20 -20.56
CA LYS A 366 -3.40 -3.94 -19.73
C LYS A 366 -3.52 -2.44 -19.49
N PHE A 367 -4.69 -1.91 -19.80
CA PHE A 367 -5.11 -0.55 -19.45
C PHE A 367 -6.15 -0.65 -18.34
N ARG A 368 -6.58 0.49 -17.79
CA ARG A 368 -7.70 0.52 -16.85
C ARG A 368 -8.93 -0.10 -17.51
N ASP A 369 -9.75 -0.83 -16.75
CA ASP A 369 -11.06 -1.32 -17.19
C ASP A 369 -12.22 -0.41 -16.73
N ILE A 370 -13.44 -0.73 -17.19
CA ILE A 370 -14.67 0.02 -16.92
C ILE A 370 -15.02 -0.02 -15.42
N GLY A 371 -15.44 1.13 -14.88
CA GLY A 371 -16.06 1.21 -13.56
C GLY A 371 -15.22 1.80 -12.44
N ILE A 372 -15.82 1.78 -11.26
CA ILE A 372 -15.26 2.29 -10.00
C ILE A 372 -14.31 1.24 -9.45
N GLU A 373 -13.16 1.65 -8.92
CA GLU A 373 -12.22 0.74 -8.28
C GLU A 373 -12.89 -0.07 -7.15
N PHE A 374 -12.59 -1.36 -7.07
CA PHE A 374 -13.11 -2.27 -6.06
C PHE A 374 -12.88 -1.69 -4.64
N PRO A 375 -13.88 -1.71 -3.72
CA PRO A 375 -15.13 -2.48 -3.76
C PRO A 375 -16.25 -1.93 -4.64
N GLY A 376 -16.05 -0.77 -5.26
CA GLY A 376 -17.04 -0.13 -6.12
C GLY A 376 -18.30 0.33 -5.38
N LEU A 377 -19.38 0.58 -6.14
CA LEU A 377 -20.70 0.91 -5.61
C LEU A 377 -21.75 -0.08 -6.12
N PRO A 378 -22.79 -0.40 -5.32
CA PRO A 378 -23.81 -1.36 -5.73
C PRO A 378 -24.52 -0.98 -7.03
N GLY A 379 -24.57 -1.92 -7.98
CA GLY A 379 -25.28 -1.75 -9.25
C GLY A 379 -24.52 -0.95 -10.31
N LEU A 380 -23.29 -0.54 -10.04
CA LEU A 380 -22.41 0.12 -11.01
C LEU A 380 -21.28 -0.83 -11.44
N PRO A 381 -20.69 -0.62 -12.64
CA PRO A 381 -19.51 -1.36 -13.06
C PRO A 381 -18.36 -1.19 -12.05
N VAL A 382 -17.59 -2.26 -11.86
CA VAL A 382 -16.47 -2.32 -10.92
C VAL A 382 -15.20 -2.67 -11.68
N TRP A 383 -14.19 -1.84 -11.53
CA TRP A 383 -12.82 -2.09 -11.95
C TRP A 383 -12.07 -2.77 -10.80
N ASP A 384 -11.33 -3.84 -11.08
CA ASP A 384 -10.60 -4.61 -10.07
C ASP A 384 -9.29 -3.97 -9.60
N GLY A 385 -8.87 -2.86 -10.21
CA GLY A 385 -7.58 -2.22 -9.93
C GLY A 385 -6.43 -2.73 -10.82
N ASN A 386 -6.72 -3.63 -11.78
CA ASN A 386 -5.75 -4.38 -12.57
C ASN A 386 -4.78 -5.18 -11.68
N GLN A 387 -5.31 -6.03 -10.79
CA GLN A 387 -4.51 -6.86 -9.87
C GLN A 387 -3.55 -7.82 -10.59
N GLU A 388 -3.71 -8.02 -11.91
CA GLU A 388 -2.78 -8.77 -12.74
C GLU A 388 -1.55 -7.98 -13.22
N ILE A 389 -1.46 -6.68 -12.88
CA ILE A 389 -0.27 -5.85 -13.10
C ILE A 389 0.60 -5.92 -11.84
N PHE A 390 1.86 -6.31 -12.03
CA PHE A 390 2.88 -6.35 -10.99
C PHE A 390 4.19 -5.79 -11.55
N GLU A 391 5.21 -5.64 -10.72
CA GLU A 391 6.49 -5.09 -11.13
C GLU A 391 7.55 -6.18 -11.31
N ILE A 392 8.55 -5.90 -12.13
CA ILE A 392 9.82 -6.64 -12.12
C ILE A 392 10.86 -5.66 -11.60
N ASP A 393 11.52 -6.01 -10.50
CA ASP A 393 12.75 -5.37 -10.01
C ASP A 393 13.94 -6.13 -10.60
N PRO A 394 14.56 -5.67 -11.70
CA PRO A 394 15.56 -6.46 -12.41
C PRO A 394 16.85 -6.69 -11.63
N ASP A 395 17.18 -5.84 -10.64
CA ASP A 395 18.41 -5.94 -9.84
C ASP A 395 18.19 -6.37 -8.37
N GLY A 396 16.95 -6.66 -7.97
CA GLY A 396 16.60 -7.08 -6.60
C GLY A 396 17.36 -8.30 -6.05
N LEU A 397 17.78 -9.25 -6.91
CA LEU A 397 18.67 -10.38 -6.52
C LEU A 397 20.14 -10.15 -6.88
N GLY A 398 20.56 -8.91 -7.08
CA GLY A 398 21.93 -8.55 -7.44
C GLY A 398 22.29 -8.80 -8.92
N MET A 399 21.29 -9.02 -9.79
CA MET A 399 21.49 -8.98 -11.24
C MET A 399 21.89 -7.56 -11.67
N PRO A 400 22.63 -7.39 -12.78
CA PRO A 400 22.91 -6.05 -13.30
C PRO A 400 21.61 -5.35 -13.67
N ASP A 401 21.45 -4.11 -13.22
CA ASP A 401 20.35 -3.25 -13.65
C ASP A 401 20.30 -3.20 -15.18
N ALA A 402 19.18 -3.66 -15.73
CA ALA A 402 18.90 -3.59 -17.15
C ALA A 402 18.47 -2.16 -17.50
N ALA A 403 19.44 -1.25 -17.55
CA ALA A 403 19.28 0.18 -17.79
C ALA A 403 18.08 0.52 -18.71
N PHE A 404 17.10 1.23 -18.14
CA PHE A 404 15.99 1.92 -18.82
C PHE A 404 15.40 1.18 -20.02
N GLN A 405 14.43 0.30 -19.76
CA GLN A 405 13.62 -0.26 -20.84
C GLN A 405 12.43 0.66 -21.10
N SER A 406 12.52 1.39 -22.21
CA SER A 406 11.35 1.97 -22.85
C SER A 406 10.30 0.88 -23.08
N LEU A 407 9.02 1.29 -23.04
CA LEU A 407 7.84 0.50 -23.41
C LEU A 407 8.12 -0.64 -24.41
N THR A 408 7.59 -1.81 -24.06
CA THR A 408 7.09 -2.92 -24.90
C THR A 408 8.04 -3.88 -25.61
N PRO A 409 9.11 -4.42 -24.97
CA PRO A 409 9.50 -5.78 -25.27
C PRO A 409 8.65 -6.81 -24.51
N VAL A 410 8.42 -7.97 -25.14
CA VAL A 410 7.98 -9.17 -24.41
C VAL A 410 9.06 -9.55 -23.40
N ILE A 411 8.67 -9.80 -22.16
CA ILE A 411 9.56 -10.17 -21.06
C ILE A 411 9.30 -11.62 -20.68
N SER A 412 10.35 -12.36 -20.40
CA SER A 412 10.26 -13.62 -19.67
C SER A 412 11.23 -13.56 -18.50
N ALA A 413 10.75 -13.90 -17.32
CA ALA A 413 11.51 -13.76 -16.10
C ALA A 413 11.12 -14.87 -15.11
N GLN A 414 12.07 -15.27 -14.28
CA GLN A 414 11.85 -16.27 -13.24
C GLN A 414 12.63 -15.87 -12.01
N GLY A 415 12.00 -15.94 -10.84
CA GLY A 415 12.54 -15.43 -9.60
C GLY A 415 11.60 -15.67 -8.43
N CYS A 416 11.77 -14.90 -7.38
CA CYS A 416 10.87 -14.90 -6.24
C CYS A 416 10.00 -13.64 -6.26
N LEU A 417 8.75 -13.76 -5.82
CA LEU A 417 7.85 -12.64 -5.69
C LEU A 417 7.99 -12.06 -4.28
N GLY A 418 8.25 -10.76 -4.16
CA GLY A 418 8.16 -10.03 -2.90
C GLY A 418 7.10 -8.93 -2.98
N TYR A 419 6.92 -8.20 -1.90
CA TYR A 419 6.06 -7.02 -1.86
C TYR A 419 6.86 -5.79 -1.40
N ALA A 420 6.75 -4.67 -2.13
CA ALA A 420 7.39 -3.42 -1.75
C ALA A 420 6.65 -2.21 -2.33
N PHE A 421 6.62 -1.11 -1.57
CA PHE A 421 6.06 0.18 -2.00
C PHE A 421 4.64 0.13 -2.57
N GLY A 422 3.81 -0.82 -2.11
CA GLY A 422 2.42 -0.97 -2.55
C GLY A 422 2.22 -1.86 -3.77
N SER A 423 3.23 -2.62 -4.21
CA SER A 423 3.13 -3.53 -5.36
C SER A 423 3.91 -4.83 -5.13
N TYR A 424 3.43 -5.92 -5.73
CA TYR A 424 4.20 -7.15 -5.82
C TYR A 424 5.31 -7.00 -6.86
N GLN A 425 6.50 -7.45 -6.51
CA GLN A 425 7.69 -7.35 -7.33
C GLN A 425 8.27 -8.73 -7.60
N LEU A 426 8.43 -9.09 -8.87
CA LEU A 426 9.21 -10.24 -9.29
C LEU A 426 10.69 -9.86 -9.28
N LEU A 427 11.45 -10.44 -8.35
CA LEU A 427 12.90 -10.29 -8.27
C LEU A 427 13.55 -11.44 -9.06
N PRO A 428 14.03 -11.23 -10.31
CA PRO A 428 14.43 -12.29 -11.20
C PRO A 428 15.80 -12.86 -10.81
N SER A 429 15.88 -14.19 -10.82
CA SER A 429 17.13 -14.95 -10.89
C SER A 429 17.62 -15.12 -12.34
N SER A 430 16.71 -14.95 -13.29
CA SER A 430 16.97 -14.93 -14.72
C SER A 430 15.89 -14.13 -15.44
N SER A 431 16.27 -13.39 -16.46
CA SER A 431 15.33 -12.62 -17.28
C SER A 431 15.82 -12.51 -18.72
N SER A 432 14.87 -12.34 -19.64
CA SER A 432 15.13 -12.03 -21.03
C SER A 432 14.13 -10.97 -21.49
N PHE A 433 14.66 -9.94 -22.15
CA PHE A 433 13.86 -8.86 -22.68
C PHE A 433 13.92 -8.89 -24.22
N GLY A 434 12.76 -8.78 -24.85
CA GLY A 434 12.64 -8.56 -26.29
C GLY A 434 13.24 -7.22 -26.75
N THR A 435 13.09 -6.92 -28.04
CA THR A 435 13.50 -5.62 -28.59
C THR A 435 12.40 -4.58 -28.36
N PRO A 436 12.67 -3.44 -27.71
CA PRO A 436 11.68 -2.38 -27.56
C PRO A 436 11.26 -1.80 -28.92
N PRO A 437 9.98 -1.46 -29.14
CA PRO A 437 9.55 -0.74 -30.32
C PRO A 437 10.16 0.66 -30.40
N THR A 438 10.24 1.17 -31.63
CA THR A 438 10.63 2.55 -31.88
C THR A 438 9.45 3.48 -31.58
N LEU A 439 9.49 4.14 -30.43
CA LEU A 439 8.52 5.14 -30.00
C LEU A 439 9.16 6.54 -29.88
N PRO A 440 8.39 7.61 -30.05
CA PRO A 440 6.99 7.63 -30.51
C PRO A 440 6.88 7.32 -32.01
N VAL A 441 5.70 6.84 -32.44
CA VAL A 441 5.41 6.60 -33.87
C VAL A 441 4.90 7.89 -34.52
N PRO A 442 5.57 8.41 -35.57
CA PRO A 442 5.06 9.57 -36.29
C PRO A 442 3.72 9.30 -36.97
N VAL A 443 2.86 10.31 -37.00
CA VAL A 443 1.66 10.35 -37.86
C VAL A 443 2.11 10.12 -39.29
N ARG A 444 1.35 9.32 -40.04
CA ARG A 444 1.65 9.06 -41.45
C ARG A 444 1.69 10.35 -42.27
N VAL A 445 2.36 10.29 -43.42
CA VAL A 445 2.32 11.38 -44.39
C VAL A 445 0.87 11.61 -44.84
N ARG A 446 0.42 12.87 -44.83
CA ARG A 446 -0.91 13.28 -45.30
C ARG A 446 -1.07 13.11 -46.80
N ALA A 447 -2.26 12.74 -47.23
CA ALA A 447 -2.67 12.69 -48.63
C ALA A 447 -3.06 14.09 -49.17
N ALA A 448 -3.23 14.19 -50.49
CA ALA A 448 -3.70 15.43 -51.10
C ALA A 448 -5.13 15.78 -50.65
N GLY A 449 -5.32 17.01 -50.21
CA GLY A 449 -6.62 17.49 -49.69
C GLY A 449 -6.96 16.99 -48.29
N GLU A 450 -6.02 16.37 -47.58
CA GLU A 450 -6.18 15.96 -46.19
C GLU A 450 -5.71 17.06 -45.23
N LEU A 451 -6.50 17.30 -44.19
CA LEU A 451 -6.22 18.19 -43.07
C LEU A 451 -5.80 17.36 -41.85
N ILE A 452 -4.81 17.83 -41.09
CA ILE A 452 -4.44 17.24 -39.79
C ILE A 452 -4.92 18.14 -38.65
N VAL A 453 -5.73 17.60 -37.74
CA VAL A 453 -6.06 18.21 -36.44
C VAL A 453 -5.31 17.44 -35.34
N GLY A 454 -4.50 18.14 -34.55
CA GLY A 454 -3.79 17.59 -33.40
C GLY A 454 -4.32 18.14 -32.09
N SER A 455 -4.16 17.37 -31.01
CA SER A 455 -4.37 17.82 -29.63
C SER A 455 -3.11 17.51 -28.82
N LEU A 456 -2.71 18.43 -27.94
CA LEU A 456 -1.51 18.28 -27.11
C LEU A 456 -1.66 19.02 -25.78
N ASN A 457 -1.74 18.28 -24.69
CA ASN A 457 -1.53 18.83 -23.36
C ASN A 457 -0.02 19.10 -23.18
N CYS A 458 0.34 20.35 -22.87
CA CYS A 458 1.71 20.82 -22.76
C CYS A 458 2.29 20.70 -21.33
N PHE A 459 1.53 20.14 -20.39
CA PHE A 459 1.89 19.90 -18.99
C PHE A 459 2.47 21.15 -18.32
N ARG A 460 1.64 22.17 -18.10
CA ARG A 460 2.02 23.49 -17.57
C ARG A 460 3.21 24.12 -18.29
N LEU A 461 3.08 24.40 -19.59
CA LEU A 461 4.11 25.11 -20.35
C LEU A 461 4.11 26.59 -19.94
N PHE A 462 4.97 26.89 -18.98
CA PHE A 462 5.18 28.20 -18.38
C PHE A 462 6.54 28.74 -18.81
N ASP A 463 6.65 30.06 -18.92
CA ASP A 463 7.92 30.71 -19.21
C ASP A 463 8.78 30.90 -17.95
N ASP A 464 9.86 31.65 -18.13
CA ASP A 464 10.84 31.98 -17.11
C ASP A 464 10.60 33.34 -16.46
N VAL A 465 9.37 33.87 -16.57
CA VAL A 465 8.94 35.14 -15.98
C VAL A 465 7.86 34.87 -14.94
N ASP A 466 8.00 35.50 -13.77
CA ASP A 466 6.97 35.53 -12.73
C ASP A 466 5.86 36.52 -13.12
N ASP A 467 4.63 36.03 -13.28
CA ASP A 467 3.46 36.83 -13.65
C ASP A 467 2.46 36.94 -12.48
N PRO A 468 2.74 37.74 -11.44
CA PRO A 468 1.90 37.81 -10.25
C PRO A 468 0.48 38.25 -10.60
N GLY A 469 -0.50 37.38 -10.32
CA GLY A 469 -1.90 37.59 -10.67
C GLY A 469 -2.87 36.74 -9.84
N PRO A 470 -4.19 36.96 -10.01
CA PRO A 470 -5.21 36.11 -9.40
C PRO A 470 -5.30 34.71 -10.02
N GLU A 471 -4.69 34.52 -11.19
CA GLU A 471 -4.65 33.29 -12.00
C GLU A 471 -3.18 32.84 -12.14
N ASP A 472 -2.46 32.78 -11.01
CA ASP A 472 -1.03 32.46 -10.93
C ASP A 472 -0.76 31.55 -9.72
N ASP A 473 -0.08 30.43 -9.94
CA ASP A 473 0.33 29.51 -8.87
C ASP A 473 1.77 29.77 -8.37
N GLY A 474 2.44 30.79 -8.89
CA GLY A 474 3.81 31.19 -8.57
C GLY A 474 4.86 30.26 -9.16
N ALA A 475 4.50 29.34 -10.07
CA ALA A 475 5.45 28.49 -10.74
C ALA A 475 6.22 29.28 -11.80
N VAL A 476 7.56 29.25 -11.74
CA VAL A 476 8.43 29.90 -12.74
C VAL A 476 9.47 28.89 -13.20
N ALA A 477 9.55 28.65 -14.51
CA ALA A 477 10.56 27.76 -15.05
C ALA A 477 11.94 28.44 -15.04
N SER A 478 13.02 27.64 -14.97
CA SER A 478 14.32 28.20 -15.33
C SER A 478 14.37 28.48 -16.84
N THR A 479 15.08 29.52 -17.27
CA THR A 479 15.28 29.80 -18.71
C THR A 479 15.78 28.57 -19.47
N ALA A 480 16.67 27.79 -18.86
CA ALA A 480 17.21 26.57 -19.48
C ALA A 480 16.12 25.50 -19.68
N ASP A 481 15.27 25.28 -18.67
CA ASP A 481 14.18 24.32 -18.75
C ASP A 481 13.12 24.77 -19.75
N TYR A 482 12.72 26.05 -19.71
CA TYR A 482 11.75 26.61 -20.65
C TYR A 482 12.22 26.44 -22.11
N GLN A 483 13.46 26.81 -22.42
CA GLN A 483 14.02 26.64 -23.77
C GLN A 483 14.15 25.16 -24.18
N ALA A 484 14.48 24.27 -23.25
CA ALA A 484 14.52 22.83 -23.51
C ALA A 484 13.12 22.26 -23.78
N ARG A 485 12.09 22.74 -23.08
CA ARG A 485 10.69 22.35 -23.32
C ARG A 485 10.19 22.85 -24.67
N LEU A 486 10.43 24.11 -25.03
CA LEU A 486 10.12 24.63 -26.37
C LEU A 486 10.78 23.80 -27.48
N GLN A 487 12.05 23.39 -27.28
CA GLN A 487 12.75 22.50 -28.22
C GLN A 487 12.07 21.14 -28.37
N LYS A 488 11.70 20.51 -27.25
CA LYS A 488 11.04 19.21 -27.24
C LYS A 488 9.67 19.29 -27.91
N PHE A 489 8.86 20.28 -27.57
CA PHE A 489 7.55 20.48 -28.18
C PHE A 489 7.64 20.78 -29.66
N SER A 490 8.51 21.71 -30.09
CA SER A 490 8.73 21.96 -31.53
C SER A 490 9.11 20.69 -32.28
N ARG A 491 10.04 19.90 -31.75
CA ARG A 491 10.43 18.62 -32.35
C ARG A 491 9.25 17.65 -32.44
N TYR A 492 8.46 17.51 -31.38
CA TYR A 492 7.30 16.62 -31.36
C TYR A 492 6.21 17.04 -32.35
N VAL A 493 5.86 18.33 -32.37
CA VAL A 493 4.87 18.90 -33.29
C VAL A 493 5.28 18.68 -34.75
N ARG A 494 6.55 18.94 -35.09
CA ARG A 494 7.04 18.83 -36.47
C ARG A 494 7.23 17.39 -36.93
N LEU A 495 7.85 16.56 -36.11
CA LEU A 495 8.36 15.26 -36.54
C LEU A 495 7.49 14.08 -36.13
N VAL A 496 6.62 14.24 -35.13
CA VAL A 496 5.76 13.15 -34.64
C VAL A 496 4.30 13.44 -34.96
N LEU A 497 3.78 14.62 -34.62
CA LEU A 497 2.39 15.00 -34.96
C LEU A 497 2.19 15.35 -36.44
N GLY A 498 3.27 15.40 -37.23
CA GLY A 498 3.21 15.65 -38.68
C GLY A 498 2.91 17.11 -39.05
N ALA A 499 3.25 18.06 -38.18
CA ALA A 499 2.96 19.50 -38.33
C ALA A 499 1.47 19.78 -38.61
N PRO A 500 0.58 19.54 -37.63
CA PRO A 500 -0.87 19.68 -37.79
C PRO A 500 -1.27 21.03 -38.37
N ASP A 501 -2.30 21.06 -39.22
CA ASP A 501 -2.85 22.30 -39.76
C ASP A 501 -3.60 23.09 -38.67
N ILE A 502 -4.22 22.38 -37.74
CA ILE A 502 -4.80 22.93 -36.50
C ILE A 502 -4.24 22.09 -35.35
N LEU A 503 -3.55 22.72 -34.40
CA LEU A 503 -3.09 22.09 -33.16
C LEU A 503 -3.79 22.75 -31.98
N ALA A 504 -4.71 22.02 -31.35
CA ALA A 504 -5.30 22.35 -30.06
C ALA A 504 -4.28 22.07 -28.95
N VAL A 505 -4.00 23.05 -28.09
CA VAL A 505 -3.09 22.90 -26.95
C VAL A 505 -3.82 23.12 -25.64
N GLN A 506 -3.43 22.38 -24.61
CA GLN A 506 -3.89 22.57 -23.23
C GLN A 506 -2.69 22.85 -22.32
N GLU A 507 -2.93 23.48 -21.17
CA GLU A 507 -1.91 23.80 -20.18
C GLU A 507 -0.78 24.69 -20.68
N VAL A 508 -1.14 25.74 -21.41
CA VAL A 508 -0.22 26.81 -21.76
C VAL A 508 -0.54 28.01 -20.89
N GLU A 509 0.49 28.62 -20.30
CA GLU A 509 0.34 29.71 -19.33
C GLU A 509 -0.42 30.92 -19.90
N LYS A 510 0.02 31.41 -21.06
CA LYS A 510 -0.52 32.63 -21.68
C LYS A 510 -0.21 32.67 -23.15
N ILE A 511 -0.81 33.64 -23.86
CA ILE A 511 -0.60 33.80 -25.32
C ILE A 511 0.88 34.01 -25.69
N GLY A 512 1.68 34.67 -24.84
CA GLY A 512 3.11 34.91 -25.07
C GLY A 512 3.90 33.59 -25.19
N VAL A 513 3.63 32.64 -24.29
CA VAL A 513 4.27 31.33 -24.31
C VAL A 513 3.88 30.52 -25.55
N LEU A 514 2.62 30.60 -25.96
CA LEU A 514 2.18 29.95 -27.19
C LEU A 514 2.83 30.57 -28.44
N GLN A 515 3.06 31.89 -28.43
CA GLN A 515 3.81 32.58 -29.48
C GLN A 515 5.27 32.15 -29.51
N ASP A 516 5.91 31.93 -28.36
CA ASP A 516 7.28 31.42 -28.29
C ASP A 516 7.39 30.01 -28.88
N LEU A 517 6.44 29.12 -28.59
CA LEU A 517 6.39 27.79 -29.21
C LEU A 517 6.24 27.88 -30.74
N LYS A 518 5.33 28.73 -31.23
CA LYS A 518 5.21 29.03 -32.66
C LYS A 518 6.54 29.53 -33.24
N ASN A 519 7.19 30.49 -32.58
CA ASN A 519 8.44 31.09 -33.06
C ASN A 519 9.55 30.05 -33.09
N ARG A 520 9.59 29.16 -32.09
CA ARG A 520 10.53 28.05 -32.07
C ARG A 520 10.30 27.07 -33.23
N ILE A 521 9.05 26.72 -33.53
CA ILE A 521 8.71 25.88 -34.68
C ILE A 521 9.17 26.53 -35.99
N ALA A 522 8.89 27.82 -36.19
CA ALA A 522 9.29 28.56 -37.38
C ALA A 522 10.82 28.73 -37.51
N SER A 523 11.53 28.83 -36.37
CA SER A 523 13.00 28.86 -36.36
C SER A 523 13.60 27.52 -36.76
N ASP A 524 13.04 26.41 -36.24
CA ASP A 524 13.51 25.07 -36.57
C ASP A 524 13.11 24.62 -38.00
N ASP A 525 11.98 25.11 -38.53
CA ASP A 525 11.49 24.88 -39.89
C ASP A 525 10.71 26.12 -40.41
N PRO A 526 11.35 27.00 -41.20
CA PRO A 526 10.72 28.22 -41.70
C PRO A 526 9.55 28.01 -42.67
N THR A 527 9.31 26.77 -43.14
CA THR A 527 8.16 26.45 -44.00
C THR A 527 6.87 26.25 -43.21
N LEU A 528 6.96 26.18 -41.88
CA LEU A 528 5.83 26.00 -40.98
C LEU A 528 5.46 27.33 -40.35
N VAL A 529 4.47 28.00 -40.94
CA VAL A 529 3.96 29.27 -40.45
C VAL A 529 2.68 29.03 -39.65
N TYR A 530 2.74 29.27 -38.35
CA TYR A 530 1.60 29.18 -37.44
C TYR A 530 1.13 30.57 -36.97
N THR A 531 -0.15 30.66 -36.62
CA THR A 531 -0.76 31.74 -35.85
C THR A 531 -1.26 31.18 -34.52
N ALA A 532 -0.95 31.87 -33.42
CA ALA A 532 -1.35 31.47 -32.07
C ALA A 532 -2.66 32.17 -31.66
N TYR A 533 -3.56 31.41 -31.05
CA TYR A 533 -4.82 31.87 -30.48
C TYR A 533 -4.97 31.30 -29.08
N LEU A 534 -5.18 32.16 -28.09
CA LEU A 534 -5.40 31.78 -26.69
C LEU A 534 -6.23 32.90 -26.06
N ILE A 535 -7.20 32.54 -25.23
CA ILE A 535 -8.01 33.48 -24.44
C ILE A 535 -7.94 32.99 -23.00
N GLU A 536 -7.48 33.87 -22.10
CA GLU A 536 -7.34 33.58 -20.67
C GLU A 536 -8.65 33.03 -20.08
N GLY A 537 -8.52 31.95 -19.32
CA GLY A 537 -9.59 31.20 -18.69
C GLY A 537 -10.00 31.77 -17.34
N ASN A 538 -10.23 30.86 -16.38
CA ASN A 538 -10.52 31.14 -14.98
C ASN A 538 -9.67 30.24 -14.05
N ASP A 539 -8.66 29.54 -14.59
CA ASP A 539 -7.91 28.55 -13.83
C ASP A 539 -6.99 29.27 -12.86
N VAL A 540 -7.15 28.99 -11.57
CA VAL A 540 -6.34 29.61 -10.52
C VAL A 540 -4.87 29.26 -10.62
N GLY A 541 -4.54 28.17 -11.32
CA GLY A 541 -3.17 27.77 -11.60
C GLY A 541 -2.64 28.28 -12.93
N GLY A 542 -3.27 29.27 -13.57
CA GLY A 542 -2.74 29.97 -14.73
C GLY A 542 -2.62 29.15 -16.01
N ILE A 543 -3.30 28.01 -16.12
CA ILE A 543 -3.26 27.17 -17.32
C ILE A 543 -4.46 27.39 -18.23
N ASP A 544 -4.19 27.51 -19.52
CA ASP A 544 -5.22 27.73 -20.54
C ASP A 544 -5.25 26.72 -21.67
N VAL A 545 -6.31 26.85 -22.48
CA VAL A 545 -6.47 26.19 -23.78
C VAL A 545 -6.20 27.18 -24.92
N GLY A 546 -5.57 26.70 -25.98
CA GLY A 546 -5.22 27.52 -27.14
C GLY A 546 -5.16 26.74 -28.44
N PHE A 547 -4.79 27.43 -29.52
CA PHE A 547 -4.56 26.85 -30.84
C PHE A 547 -3.30 27.41 -31.48
N LEU A 548 -2.52 26.54 -32.14
CA LEU A 548 -1.63 26.91 -33.23
C LEU A 548 -2.27 26.50 -34.55
N VAL A 549 -2.55 27.45 -35.43
CA VAL A 549 -3.18 27.20 -36.74
C VAL A 549 -2.22 27.59 -37.87
N ARG A 550 -2.00 26.68 -38.81
CA ARG A 550 -1.15 26.93 -39.98
C ARG A 550 -1.78 27.92 -40.95
N ASP A 551 -0.94 28.59 -41.72
CA ASP A 551 -1.34 29.43 -42.86
C ASP A 551 -2.07 28.68 -44.00
N THR A 552 -2.15 27.34 -43.93
CA THR A 552 -2.99 26.49 -44.79
C THR A 552 -4.48 26.58 -44.47
N VAL A 553 -4.85 27.17 -43.32
CA VAL A 553 -6.21 27.26 -42.79
C VAL A 553 -6.54 28.72 -42.49
N THR A 554 -7.69 29.19 -42.93
CA THR A 554 -8.23 30.50 -42.53
C THR A 554 -9.12 30.35 -41.32
N VAL A 555 -8.77 31.03 -40.22
CA VAL A 555 -9.62 31.16 -39.03
C VAL A 555 -10.59 32.32 -39.23
N GLN A 556 -11.90 32.05 -39.11
CA GLN A 556 -12.96 33.03 -39.26
C GLN A 556 -13.34 33.66 -37.91
N THR A 557 -13.53 32.81 -36.90
CA THR A 557 -13.92 33.23 -35.54
C THR A 557 -13.14 32.43 -34.50
N VAL A 558 -12.91 33.07 -33.35
CA VAL A 558 -12.38 32.45 -32.14
C VAL A 558 -13.33 32.83 -31.01
N THR A 559 -13.93 31.84 -30.37
CA THR A 559 -14.98 32.05 -29.38
C THR A 559 -14.67 31.23 -28.14
N GLN A 560 -14.52 31.90 -26.99
CA GLN A 560 -14.47 31.24 -25.69
C GLN A 560 -15.89 31.02 -25.18
N LEU A 561 -16.21 29.78 -24.83
CA LEU A 561 -17.56 29.35 -24.49
C LEU A 561 -17.64 29.01 -23.01
N GLY A 562 -18.74 29.39 -22.35
CA GLY A 562 -19.03 28.98 -20.98
C GLY A 562 -18.16 29.62 -19.89
N LYS A 563 -17.39 30.68 -20.17
CA LYS A 563 -16.50 31.34 -19.18
C LYS A 563 -17.21 31.68 -17.87
N THR A 564 -18.46 32.13 -17.93
CA THR A 564 -19.25 32.56 -16.77
C THR A 564 -20.31 31.55 -16.33
N GLU A 565 -20.27 30.32 -16.84
CA GLU A 565 -21.20 29.28 -16.40
C GLU A 565 -20.86 28.85 -14.97
N THR A 566 -21.89 28.58 -14.18
CA THR A 566 -21.75 28.26 -12.76
C THR A 566 -22.14 26.82 -12.48
N LEU A 567 -21.39 26.16 -11.61
CA LEU A 567 -21.68 24.84 -11.07
C LEU A 567 -22.93 24.90 -10.20
N SER A 568 -23.86 23.96 -10.41
CA SER A 568 -25.15 23.95 -9.70
C SER A 568 -25.03 23.77 -8.18
N VAL A 569 -23.97 23.12 -7.71
CA VAL A 569 -23.78 22.72 -6.31
C VAL A 569 -23.53 23.93 -5.39
N ASP A 570 -22.69 24.86 -5.81
CA ASP A 570 -22.16 25.93 -4.95
C ASP A 570 -22.10 27.30 -5.64
N GLY A 571 -22.49 27.39 -6.91
CA GLY A 571 -22.42 28.63 -7.70
C GLY A 571 -21.01 29.06 -8.10
N SER A 572 -19.99 28.23 -7.83
CA SER A 572 -18.63 28.45 -8.34
C SER A 572 -18.58 28.31 -9.86
N LEU A 573 -17.47 28.70 -10.50
CA LEU A 573 -17.34 28.59 -11.94
C LEU A 573 -17.31 27.10 -12.38
N LEU A 574 -18.12 26.80 -13.39
CA LEU A 574 -18.22 25.47 -13.97
C LEU A 574 -16.97 25.12 -14.78
N HIS A 575 -16.47 26.07 -15.58
CA HIS A 575 -15.28 25.87 -16.40
C HIS A 575 -14.12 26.71 -15.88
N ASP A 576 -13.17 26.06 -15.20
CA ASP A 576 -11.90 26.69 -14.84
C ASP A 576 -11.11 27.00 -16.13
N ARG A 577 -11.18 26.10 -17.11
CA ARG A 577 -10.58 26.21 -18.45
C ARG A 577 -11.68 26.16 -19.51
N PRO A 578 -12.35 27.30 -19.80
CA PRO A 578 -13.51 27.34 -20.69
C PRO A 578 -13.20 26.82 -22.10
N PRO A 579 -14.09 26.03 -22.72
CA PRO A 579 -13.89 25.55 -24.09
C PRO A 579 -13.60 26.68 -25.07
N LEU A 580 -12.57 26.51 -25.89
CA LEU A 580 -12.19 27.46 -26.94
C LEU A 580 -12.55 26.88 -28.30
N GLN A 581 -13.44 27.54 -29.03
CA GLN A 581 -13.88 27.13 -30.35
C GLN A 581 -13.28 28.02 -31.44
N ILE A 582 -12.83 27.40 -32.53
CA ILE A 582 -12.48 28.10 -33.77
C ILE A 582 -13.34 27.62 -34.93
N GLU A 583 -13.84 28.55 -35.72
CA GLU A 583 -14.47 28.25 -37.01
C GLU A 583 -13.47 28.54 -38.11
N THR A 584 -13.27 27.57 -38.99
CA THR A 584 -12.16 27.60 -39.94
C THR A 584 -12.60 27.21 -41.35
N THR A 585 -11.76 27.54 -42.33
CA THR A 585 -11.90 27.04 -43.69
C THR A 585 -10.54 26.58 -44.20
N PHE A 586 -10.49 25.33 -44.65
CA PHE A 586 -9.36 24.72 -45.34
C PHE A 586 -9.69 24.58 -46.84
N ILE A 587 -8.68 24.58 -47.71
CA ILE A 587 -8.90 24.33 -49.15
C ILE A 587 -8.55 22.87 -49.47
N ALA A 588 -9.55 22.00 -49.41
CA ALA A 588 -9.42 20.58 -49.73
C ALA A 588 -9.54 20.36 -51.24
N ASN A 589 -8.44 19.97 -51.90
CA ASN A 589 -8.41 19.69 -53.34
C ASN A 589 -9.00 20.82 -54.21
N GLY A 590 -8.75 22.08 -53.81
CA GLY A 590 -9.22 23.27 -54.52
C GLY A 590 -10.65 23.72 -54.16
N ALA A 591 -11.34 23.03 -53.25
CA ALA A 591 -12.66 23.41 -52.76
C ALA A 591 -12.59 23.87 -51.28
N PRO A 592 -13.35 24.89 -50.88
CA PRO A 592 -13.50 25.26 -49.47
C PRO A 592 -14.12 24.11 -48.67
N PHE A 593 -13.48 23.77 -47.55
CA PHE A 593 -13.93 22.81 -46.56
C PHE A 593 -14.04 23.52 -45.21
N PRO A 594 -15.26 23.93 -44.80
CA PRO A 594 -15.46 24.52 -43.48
C PRO A 594 -15.30 23.44 -42.40
N LEU A 595 -14.69 23.81 -41.28
CA LEU A 595 -14.50 22.93 -40.13
C LEU A 595 -14.54 23.75 -38.83
N VAL A 596 -15.21 23.22 -37.82
CA VAL A 596 -15.15 23.75 -36.46
C VAL A 596 -14.35 22.82 -35.58
N VAL A 597 -13.49 23.41 -34.74
CA VAL A 597 -12.71 22.68 -33.73
C VAL A 597 -12.95 23.33 -32.37
N MET A 598 -13.39 22.54 -31.39
CA MET A 598 -13.53 22.95 -30.00
C MET A 598 -12.45 22.26 -29.16
N ASN A 599 -11.63 23.05 -28.51
CA ASN A 599 -10.59 22.62 -27.59
C ASN A 599 -11.09 22.70 -26.16
N ASN A 600 -10.96 21.59 -25.43
CA ASN A 600 -11.49 21.41 -24.08
C ASN A 600 -10.37 21.01 -23.11
N HIS A 601 -10.48 21.45 -21.86
CA HIS A 601 -9.67 20.91 -20.78
C HIS A 601 -10.54 20.81 -19.53
N THR A 602 -11.17 19.65 -19.32
CA THR A 602 -12.18 19.45 -18.28
C THR A 602 -11.54 19.16 -16.92
N ARG A 603 -12.37 19.07 -15.88
CA ARG A 603 -11.98 18.79 -14.51
C ARG A 603 -11.34 17.40 -14.39
N SER A 604 -10.13 17.32 -13.83
CA SER A 604 -9.43 16.07 -13.51
C SER A 604 -10.17 15.13 -12.56
N LEU A 605 -9.79 13.86 -12.56
CA LEU A 605 -10.23 12.83 -11.58
C LEU A 605 -9.69 13.05 -10.16
N SER A 606 -8.76 13.98 -9.93
CA SER A 606 -8.23 14.26 -8.58
C SER A 606 -9.36 14.43 -7.56
N SER A 607 -9.25 13.71 -6.45
CA SER A 607 -10.21 13.72 -5.33
C SER A 607 -11.61 13.20 -5.70
N ILE A 608 -11.75 12.42 -6.79
CA ILE A 608 -13.05 11.85 -7.16
C ILE A 608 -13.56 10.85 -6.12
N ASP A 609 -12.68 10.12 -5.45
CA ASP A 609 -13.00 9.13 -4.41
C ASP A 609 -13.07 9.71 -3.01
N ASP A 610 -12.66 10.97 -2.83
CA ASP A 610 -12.68 11.61 -1.52
C ASP A 610 -14.12 11.73 -0.98
N PRO A 611 -14.41 11.27 0.25
CA PRO A 611 -15.77 11.20 0.76
C PRO A 611 -16.43 12.58 0.93
N THR A 612 -15.64 13.66 1.03
CA THR A 612 -16.17 15.02 1.26
C THR A 612 -16.31 15.80 -0.05
N SER A 613 -15.25 15.80 -0.87
CA SER A 613 -15.12 16.60 -2.09
C SER A 613 -15.49 15.82 -3.36
N GLY A 614 -15.46 14.49 -3.33
CA GLY A 614 -15.81 13.60 -4.44
C GLY A 614 -17.18 13.88 -5.06
N PRO A 615 -18.28 14.02 -4.28
CA PRO A 615 -19.59 14.34 -4.83
C PRO A 615 -19.60 15.64 -5.67
N ARG A 616 -18.85 16.66 -5.24
CA ARG A 616 -18.71 17.91 -6.00
C ARG A 616 -17.87 17.71 -7.27
N VAL A 617 -16.78 16.93 -7.21
CA VAL A 617 -15.94 16.61 -8.37
C VAL A 617 -16.76 15.88 -9.44
N ARG A 618 -17.50 14.84 -9.06
CA ARG A 618 -18.37 14.05 -9.94
C ARG A 618 -19.44 14.95 -10.58
N GLN A 619 -20.11 15.78 -9.79
CA GLN A 619 -21.13 16.71 -10.31
C GLN A 619 -20.55 17.75 -11.28
N LYS A 620 -19.37 18.32 -10.98
CA LYS A 620 -18.69 19.28 -11.86
C LYS A 620 -18.29 18.64 -13.19
N ARG A 621 -17.77 17.41 -13.17
CA ARG A 621 -17.44 16.65 -14.39
C ARG A 621 -18.67 16.39 -15.26
N LEU A 622 -19.79 15.97 -14.65
CA LEU A 622 -21.06 15.76 -15.36
C LEU A 622 -21.56 17.05 -16.02
N GLU A 623 -21.64 18.16 -15.27
CA GLU A 623 -22.16 19.43 -15.80
C GLU A 623 -21.25 20.03 -16.87
N GLN A 624 -19.92 19.86 -16.77
CA GLN A 624 -19.01 20.25 -17.84
C GLN A 624 -19.27 19.45 -19.12
N ALA A 625 -19.43 18.13 -19.01
CA ALA A 625 -19.74 17.26 -20.15
C ALA A 625 -21.06 17.65 -20.82
N GLN A 626 -22.13 17.87 -20.04
CA GLN A 626 -23.44 18.31 -20.53
C GLN A 626 -23.40 19.70 -21.17
N SER A 627 -22.64 20.62 -20.56
CA SER A 627 -22.44 21.98 -21.06
C SER A 627 -21.75 21.96 -22.44
N ILE A 628 -20.74 21.11 -22.62
CA ILE A 628 -20.06 20.89 -23.91
C ILE A 628 -21.02 20.25 -24.92
N ALA A 629 -21.69 19.14 -24.55
CA ALA A 629 -22.65 18.45 -25.41
C ALA A 629 -23.73 19.40 -25.95
N THR A 630 -24.30 20.23 -25.07
CA THR A 630 -25.32 21.22 -25.42
C THR A 630 -24.80 22.25 -26.43
N LYS A 631 -23.55 22.70 -26.29
CA LYS A 631 -22.92 23.65 -27.22
C LYS A 631 -22.68 23.02 -28.59
N VAL A 632 -22.17 21.79 -28.61
CA VAL A 632 -21.96 21.01 -29.84
C VAL A 632 -23.29 20.83 -30.57
N GLN A 633 -24.33 20.35 -29.86
CA GLN A 633 -25.66 20.15 -30.41
C GLN A 633 -26.27 21.45 -30.95
N ALA A 634 -26.16 22.56 -30.20
CA ALA A 634 -26.66 23.86 -30.63
C ALA A 634 -25.96 24.32 -31.93
N TYR A 635 -24.65 24.13 -32.04
CA TYR A 635 -23.91 24.47 -33.25
C TYR A 635 -24.31 23.59 -34.43
N GLN A 636 -24.36 22.27 -34.25
CA GLN A 636 -24.75 21.32 -35.30
C GLN A 636 -26.19 21.55 -35.78
N THR A 637 -27.10 21.91 -34.88
CA THR A 637 -28.48 22.27 -35.23
C THR A 637 -28.52 23.53 -36.13
N ALA A 638 -27.69 24.53 -35.82
CA ALA A 638 -27.58 25.75 -36.64
C ALA A 638 -26.81 25.53 -37.94
N HIS A 639 -25.89 24.56 -37.99
CA HIS A 639 -24.97 24.32 -39.10
C HIS A 639 -24.91 22.82 -39.48
N PRO A 640 -26.00 22.23 -39.99
CA PRO A 640 -26.18 20.78 -40.11
C PRO A 640 -25.21 20.08 -41.07
N THR A 641 -24.49 20.84 -41.90
CA THR A 641 -23.52 20.30 -42.87
C THR A 641 -22.07 20.65 -42.55
N THR A 642 -21.81 21.35 -41.44
CA THR A 642 -20.44 21.74 -41.07
C THR A 642 -19.86 20.69 -40.11
N PRO A 643 -18.77 20.01 -40.47
CA PRO A 643 -18.09 19.10 -39.56
C PRO A 643 -17.64 19.81 -38.27
N PHE A 644 -17.84 19.16 -37.14
CA PHE A 644 -17.47 19.65 -35.82
C PHE A 644 -16.54 18.64 -35.15
N VAL A 645 -15.38 19.09 -34.70
CA VAL A 645 -14.38 18.26 -34.02
C VAL A 645 -14.24 18.74 -32.58
N VAL A 646 -14.53 17.84 -31.64
CA VAL A 646 -14.27 18.05 -30.20
C VAL A 646 -12.95 17.38 -29.88
N VAL A 647 -11.99 18.16 -29.37
CA VAL A 647 -10.65 17.69 -28.98
C VAL A 647 -10.25 18.30 -27.65
N GLY A 648 -9.19 17.77 -27.07
CA GLY A 648 -8.57 18.31 -25.87
C GLY A 648 -8.21 17.25 -24.86
N ASP A 649 -7.97 17.70 -23.64
CA ASP A 649 -7.79 16.84 -22.48
C ASP A 649 -9.12 16.76 -21.72
N LEU A 650 -9.84 15.66 -21.93
CA LEU A 650 -11.14 15.43 -21.30
C LEU A 650 -11.02 14.81 -19.89
N ASN A 651 -9.80 14.54 -19.41
CA ASN A 651 -9.55 13.91 -18.12
C ASN A 651 -10.46 12.69 -17.86
N ALA A 652 -10.74 11.91 -18.89
CA ALA A 652 -11.69 10.81 -18.87
C ALA A 652 -11.19 9.67 -19.76
N PHE A 653 -11.59 8.46 -19.42
CA PHE A 653 -11.39 7.29 -20.25
C PHE A 653 -12.38 7.31 -21.42
N GLU A 654 -12.11 6.50 -22.44
CA GLU A 654 -13.00 6.30 -23.58
C GLU A 654 -14.32 5.57 -23.23
N PHE A 655 -14.46 5.17 -21.98
CA PHE A 655 -15.61 4.50 -21.37
C PHE A 655 -15.91 5.11 -19.99
N THR A 656 -17.02 4.69 -19.38
CA THR A 656 -17.39 5.14 -18.04
C THR A 656 -16.40 4.69 -16.95
N ASP A 657 -16.00 5.63 -16.09
CA ASP A 657 -15.31 5.37 -14.83
C ASP A 657 -16.26 4.90 -13.70
N GLY A 658 -17.54 4.66 -14.04
CA GLY A 658 -18.64 4.32 -13.14
C GLY A 658 -19.18 5.50 -12.33
N TYR A 659 -18.45 6.62 -12.26
CA TYR A 659 -18.96 7.85 -11.66
C TYR A 659 -19.63 8.74 -12.70
N VAL A 660 -18.93 9.06 -13.79
CA VAL A 660 -19.37 9.92 -14.88
C VAL A 660 -18.72 9.50 -16.21
N ASP A 661 -19.54 9.07 -17.16
CA ASP A 661 -19.13 8.88 -18.55
C ASP A 661 -18.99 10.22 -19.29
N VAL A 662 -17.89 10.95 -19.06
CA VAL A 662 -17.68 12.29 -19.65
C VAL A 662 -17.66 12.22 -21.17
N VAL A 663 -16.99 11.23 -21.76
CA VAL A 663 -16.89 11.09 -23.22
C VAL A 663 -18.24 10.71 -23.80
N GLY A 664 -18.93 9.72 -23.23
CA GLY A 664 -20.26 9.32 -23.68
C GLY A 664 -21.32 10.40 -23.51
N GLN A 665 -21.24 11.23 -22.46
CA GLN A 665 -22.11 12.40 -22.28
C GLN A 665 -21.90 13.45 -23.37
N ILE A 666 -20.64 13.70 -23.78
CA ILE A 666 -20.31 14.64 -24.85
C ILE A 666 -20.73 14.10 -26.22
N ALA A 667 -20.53 12.81 -26.47
CA ALA A 667 -20.88 12.14 -27.72
C ALA A 667 -22.38 11.86 -27.85
N GLY A 668 -23.10 11.76 -26.72
CA GLY A 668 -24.53 11.47 -26.67
C GLY A 668 -24.87 9.98 -26.69
N ASP A 669 -23.92 9.09 -26.34
CA ASP A 669 -24.03 7.63 -26.42
C ASP A 669 -23.69 6.89 -25.10
N PHE A 670 -23.93 7.54 -23.95
CA PHE A 670 -23.74 6.95 -22.62
C PHE A 670 -24.91 6.06 -22.16
N ASP A 671 -24.64 5.10 -21.26
CA ASP A 671 -25.67 4.39 -20.49
C ASP A 671 -25.83 5.02 -19.08
N PRO A 672 -26.97 5.65 -18.76
CA PRO A 672 -27.18 6.19 -17.43
C PRO A 672 -27.21 5.16 -16.30
N ALA A 673 -27.45 3.87 -16.59
CA ALA A 673 -27.42 2.83 -15.57
C ALA A 673 -26.00 2.50 -15.09
N ASP A 674 -24.99 2.78 -15.91
CA ASP A 674 -23.59 2.46 -15.60
C ASP A 674 -22.87 3.56 -14.80
N ASN A 675 -23.59 4.60 -14.36
CA ASN A 675 -22.99 5.81 -13.78
C ASN A 675 -23.68 6.24 -12.48
N GLU A 676 -22.91 6.59 -11.45
CA GLU A 676 -23.45 7.24 -10.25
C GLU A 676 -24.13 8.58 -10.59
N ARG A 677 -23.53 9.34 -11.51
CA ARG A 677 -24.00 10.65 -11.95
C ARG A 677 -24.18 10.65 -13.46
N SER A 678 -25.42 10.84 -13.88
CA SER A 678 -25.77 10.84 -15.30
C SER A 678 -26.94 11.76 -15.62
N ALA A 679 -26.97 12.26 -16.86
CA ALA A 679 -28.15 12.93 -17.40
C ALA A 679 -29.30 11.92 -17.57
N PRO A 680 -30.57 12.30 -17.37
CA PRO A 680 -31.68 11.44 -17.77
C PRO A 680 -31.67 11.24 -19.29
N THR A 681 -31.95 10.01 -19.76
CA THR A 681 -31.95 9.63 -21.20
C THR A 681 -32.77 10.55 -22.10
N SER A 682 -33.75 11.27 -21.54
CA SER A 682 -34.61 12.21 -22.28
C SER A 682 -34.04 13.62 -22.44
N SER A 683 -32.88 13.93 -21.84
CA SER A 683 -32.34 15.30 -21.77
C SER A 683 -31.25 15.63 -22.79
N ILE A 684 -30.73 14.63 -23.48
CA ILE A 684 -29.77 14.80 -24.58
C ILE A 684 -30.35 14.08 -25.81
N PRO A 685 -30.76 14.81 -26.86
CA PRO A 685 -31.26 14.19 -28.09
C PRO A 685 -30.16 13.32 -28.69
N THR A 686 -30.50 12.09 -29.07
CA THR A 686 -29.61 11.22 -29.85
C THR A 686 -29.25 11.90 -31.18
N SER A 687 -27.97 11.86 -31.53
CA SER A 687 -27.40 12.45 -32.76
C SER A 687 -28.04 11.88 -34.03
#